data_AF-A0A933CBE8-F1
#
_entry.id   AF-A0A933CBE8-F1
#
_cell.length_a   1.000
_cell.length_b   1.000
_cell.length_c   1.000
_cell.angle_alpha   90.00
_cell.angle_beta   90.00
_cell.angle_gamma   90.00
#
_symmetry.space_group_name_H-M   'P 1'
#
loop_
_entity.id
_entity.type
_entity.pdbx_description
1 polymer ?
#
loop_
_entity_poly.entity_id
_entity_poly.type
_entity_poly.pdbx_seq_one_letter_code
_entity_poly.pdbx_strand_id
1 'polypeptide(L)'
;MLALWLCSPTGSAQEPGPGPSVRLEAELSRVRAERDDLDVRPARWDTRLRSPVIESMLSDPWLLPERSGAWGRELAAASGLAGVSALAAELLSLPTEAPRGALTSGSALAGLDPVLAAAVSELASAVARARPFLDLAASGLAPAERERLAASFRRQLTYGPAERLEPELFDLAARFDLAALFQAWRLLADALDRATLALGAAKAAGPPPRTLLVEGSTVTLGGPADDEYGEAELAASSILIDLGGRNRYHGPVAAAGPGEIKLVVDLGSELVIESSGSTASGVFGIGALALANPEGPKRLRAGAASLGAGLFGAGALLVRGSGSELESGDFSQGAAAFGLGLLDVEGGRPRLAATMHGQGFGFTRGVGVLRVKGDRAQLECGLEHPDPRDALAAISMCQGAGYGPRAFAAGGFGLARVESAGAEIDANYFAQGSGYWHGFGGFWFAGDGSRIQSRRYAKGAGVHVALGALEIVGDENRILNWGVGPAYGWDWGIGHAVIRGDRNEVFTDWGSGHGDVNGHAFARIEGDGNRLQLPELGTGILKRTAPSYALATLAGAGTRLRAAQVSSAAALGAGFQPSAWGAVAIEGQVILDPALALAAPDWRPMDAAREAAARSDRAWNEARLAEADRLPAPERLARWLFLAGHGGLDGRTPFEALARLLSLPDAEAALLPGLLAPERFDEFIVLRTILPAYGRKLAKPLASELARSTGLRKQLLLGFFRGLPAAEGSAQAAAAWRDADVRVRREAAGILASLFDRQLGEEPGRIAFLEQTLALCGRPDPAAPVPEEALQRLGRKFLSDLLAALALDPASTAEDRVALLSRA
;
A
#
# COMPACT_ATOMS: atom_id res chain seq x y z
N MET A 1 20.87 32.73 -12.89
CA MET A 1 20.17 33.35 -11.75
C MET A 1 19.64 34.70 -12.20
N LEU A 2 18.33 34.95 -12.01
CA LEU A 2 17.62 36.23 -12.22
C LEU A 2 17.20 36.66 -13.65
N ALA A 3 16.71 35.75 -14.49
CA ALA A 3 15.80 36.12 -15.59
C ALA A 3 15.08 34.87 -16.13
N LEU A 4 13.83 34.62 -15.70
CA LEU A 4 12.76 33.84 -16.38
C LEU A 4 11.59 33.62 -15.40
N TRP A 5 11.06 34.72 -14.86
CA TRP A 5 9.90 34.74 -13.96
C TRP A 5 8.88 35.78 -14.44
N LEU A 6 8.51 35.73 -15.72
CA LEU A 6 7.49 36.63 -16.30
C LEU A 6 6.72 35.92 -17.41
N CYS A 7 5.65 35.23 -17.02
CA CYS A 7 4.42 35.04 -17.79
C CYS A 7 3.28 34.84 -16.78
N SER A 8 2.72 35.94 -16.29
CA SER A 8 1.43 35.97 -15.59
C SER A 8 0.33 36.27 -16.60
N PRO A 9 -0.85 35.63 -16.54
CA PRO A 9 -2.09 36.26 -16.97
C PRO A 9 -2.57 37.18 -15.85
N THR A 10 -2.96 38.39 -16.23
CA THR A 10 -3.51 39.44 -15.39
C THR A 10 -4.85 39.04 -14.77
N GLY A 11 -4.92 39.03 -13.44
CA GLY A 11 -6.14 38.98 -12.64
C GLY A 11 -5.87 39.67 -11.30
N SER A 12 -6.79 40.51 -10.84
CA SER A 12 -6.67 41.44 -9.71
C SER A 12 -6.00 40.86 -8.46
N ALA A 13 -5.00 41.57 -7.95
CA ALA A 13 -4.32 41.27 -6.69
C ALA A 13 -5.28 41.39 -5.49
N GLN A 14 -5.82 40.25 -5.06
CA GLN A 14 -6.12 40.01 -3.64
C GLN A 14 -4.82 39.61 -2.95
N GLU A 15 -4.63 40.07 -1.71
CA GLU A 15 -3.53 39.62 -0.86
C GLU A 15 -3.45 38.08 -0.87
N PRO A 16 -2.25 37.46 -0.94
CA PRO A 16 -2.14 36.02 -0.86
C PRO A 16 -2.72 35.59 0.48
N GLY A 17 -3.87 34.90 0.42
CA GLY A 17 -4.51 34.36 1.59
C GLY A 17 -3.58 33.43 2.37
N PRO A 18 -3.88 33.15 3.63
CA PRO A 18 -3.09 32.25 4.46
C PRO A 18 -2.81 30.91 3.73
N GLY A 19 -1.63 30.34 3.96
CA GLY A 19 -1.21 29.07 3.35
C GLY A 19 -2.19 27.91 3.61
N PRO A 20 -2.06 26.79 2.86
CA PRO A 20 -2.98 25.65 2.90
C PRO A 20 -3.32 25.16 4.32
N SER A 21 -2.29 25.08 5.16
CA SER A 21 -2.35 24.61 6.55
C SER A 21 -3.06 25.60 7.47
N VAL A 22 -2.89 26.91 7.26
CA VAL A 22 -3.51 27.93 8.09
C VAL A 22 -5.04 27.99 7.87
N ARG A 23 -5.51 27.68 6.66
CA ARG A 23 -6.96 27.66 6.35
C ARG A 23 -7.67 26.46 6.92
N LEU A 24 -7.12 25.28 6.72
CA LEU A 24 -7.65 24.04 7.31
C LEU A 24 -7.57 24.12 8.87
N GLU A 25 -6.60 24.85 9.43
CA GLU A 25 -6.51 25.09 10.90
C GLU A 25 -7.65 25.95 11.44
N ALA A 26 -8.12 26.94 10.68
CA ALA A 26 -9.28 27.73 11.08
C ALA A 26 -10.56 26.87 11.25
N GLU A 27 -10.65 25.75 10.53
CA GLU A 27 -11.81 24.86 10.59
C GLU A 27 -11.81 23.92 11.82
N LEU A 28 -10.66 23.73 12.49
CA LEU A 28 -10.58 22.92 13.71
C LEU A 28 -11.50 23.46 14.83
N SER A 29 -11.55 24.78 14.96
CA SER A 29 -12.43 25.44 15.93
C SER A 29 -13.92 25.15 15.67
N ARG A 30 -14.32 24.93 14.41
CA ARG A 30 -15.72 24.62 14.06
C ARG A 30 -16.12 23.21 14.49
N VAL A 31 -15.19 22.26 14.44
CA VAL A 31 -15.41 20.88 14.91
C VAL A 31 -15.04 20.68 16.38
N ARG A 32 -14.69 21.76 17.09
CA ARG A 32 -14.28 21.75 18.51
C ARG A 32 -13.12 20.79 18.77
N ALA A 33 -12.18 20.73 17.83
CA ALA A 33 -10.97 19.95 17.94
C ALA A 33 -9.75 20.87 18.02
N GLU A 34 -8.71 20.39 18.68
CA GLU A 34 -7.36 20.95 18.65
C GLU A 34 -6.47 20.05 17.78
N ARG A 35 -5.25 20.51 17.47
CA ARG A 35 -4.30 19.72 16.66
C ARG A 35 -4.03 18.34 17.29
N ASP A 36 -3.89 18.31 18.61
CA ASP A 36 -3.59 17.10 19.39
C ASP A 36 -4.73 16.06 19.36
N ASP A 37 -5.96 16.46 19.01
CA ASP A 37 -7.09 15.52 18.87
C ASP A 37 -6.98 14.63 17.63
N LEU A 38 -6.17 15.04 16.64
CA LEU A 38 -5.93 14.28 15.41
C LEU A 38 -4.84 13.19 15.59
N ASP A 39 -4.11 13.20 16.71
CA ASP A 39 -2.95 12.33 16.96
C ASP A 39 -3.33 10.83 16.87
N VAL A 40 -2.77 10.17 15.85
CA VAL A 40 -2.85 8.72 15.66
C VAL A 40 -1.70 8.06 16.43
N ARG A 41 -1.72 8.12 17.77
CA ARG A 41 -0.64 7.61 18.65
C ARG A 41 -0.13 6.23 18.22
N PRO A 42 1.01 6.11 17.51
CA PRO A 42 1.36 4.86 16.86
C PRO A 42 1.82 3.78 17.86
N ALA A 43 2.25 4.20 19.05
CA ALA A 43 2.65 3.31 20.15
C ALA A 43 1.50 2.42 20.68
N ARG A 44 0.28 2.58 20.15
CA ARG A 44 -0.84 1.66 20.40
C ARG A 44 -0.58 0.25 19.84
N TRP A 45 0.22 0.14 18.78
CA TRP A 45 0.51 -1.11 18.10
C TRP A 45 1.98 -1.52 18.28
N ASP A 46 2.20 -2.82 18.51
CA ASP A 46 3.53 -3.42 18.58
C ASP A 46 4.04 -3.69 17.14
N THR A 47 4.22 -2.63 16.35
CA THR A 47 4.62 -2.72 14.94
C THR A 47 6.14 -2.64 14.79
N ARG A 48 6.73 -3.61 14.08
CA ARG A 48 8.17 -3.67 13.76
C ARG A 48 8.53 -2.72 12.62
N LEU A 49 9.81 -2.35 12.53
CA LEU A 49 10.42 -1.66 11.38
C LEU A 49 9.77 -0.34 10.96
N ARG A 50 9.27 0.43 11.93
CA ARG A 50 8.58 1.71 11.70
C ARG A 50 9.53 2.75 11.10
N SER A 51 9.03 3.55 10.15
CA SER A 51 9.76 4.70 9.60
C SER A 51 9.56 5.93 10.47
N PRO A 52 10.62 6.54 11.04
CA PRO A 52 10.48 7.76 11.86
C PRO A 52 9.73 8.88 11.16
N VAL A 53 9.90 9.01 9.84
CA VAL A 53 9.23 10.02 9.01
C VAL A 53 7.72 9.77 8.97
N ILE A 54 7.27 8.53 8.73
CA ILE A 54 5.84 8.17 8.72
C ILE A 54 5.23 8.33 10.13
N GLU A 55 5.90 7.82 11.15
CA GLU A 55 5.43 7.88 12.54
C GLU A 55 5.26 9.33 13.03
N SER A 56 6.15 10.23 12.59
CA SER A 56 6.04 11.66 12.93
C SER A 56 4.76 12.28 12.35
N MET A 57 4.37 11.90 11.13
CA MET A 57 3.14 12.40 10.50
C MET A 57 1.88 11.70 11.01
N LEU A 58 1.96 10.46 11.48
CA LEU A 58 0.83 9.83 12.19
C LEU A 58 0.57 10.53 13.53
N SER A 59 1.64 10.89 14.24
CA SER A 59 1.55 11.59 15.53
C SER A 59 1.16 13.06 15.37
N ASP A 60 1.57 13.70 14.27
CA ASP A 60 1.18 15.06 13.88
C ASP A 60 0.66 15.06 12.43
N PRO A 61 -0.62 14.71 12.21
CA PRO A 61 -1.23 14.65 10.88
C PRO A 61 -1.15 15.94 10.08
N TRP A 62 -0.89 17.05 10.76
CA TRP A 62 -0.76 18.36 10.13
C TRP A 62 0.45 18.51 9.24
N LEU A 63 1.47 17.69 9.43
CA LEU A 63 2.65 17.71 8.59
C LEU A 63 2.37 17.16 7.18
N LEU A 64 1.31 16.35 7.02
CA LEU A 64 1.04 15.61 5.79
C LEU A 64 0.80 16.52 4.56
N PRO A 65 -0.07 17.55 4.61
CA PRO A 65 -0.31 18.41 3.44
C PRO A 65 0.95 19.12 2.94
N GLU A 66 1.76 19.67 3.86
CA GLU A 66 2.97 20.42 3.50
C GLU A 66 4.08 19.49 2.99
N ARG A 67 4.37 18.40 3.72
CA ARG A 67 5.43 17.45 3.35
C ARG A 67 5.12 16.73 2.05
N SER A 68 3.88 16.25 1.86
CA SER A 68 3.51 15.58 0.62
C SER A 68 3.63 16.52 -0.59
N GLY A 69 3.20 17.78 -0.46
CA GLY A 69 3.40 18.77 -1.52
C GLY A 69 4.89 19.08 -1.79
N ALA A 70 5.73 19.13 -0.75
CA ALA A 70 7.18 19.32 -0.90
C ALA A 70 7.84 18.16 -1.66
N TRP A 71 7.57 16.92 -1.26
CA TRP A 71 8.09 15.73 -1.94
C TRP A 71 7.62 15.64 -3.38
N GLY A 72 6.37 16.02 -3.68
CA GLY A 72 5.87 16.10 -5.05
C GLY A 72 6.68 17.06 -5.92
N ARG A 73 7.05 18.23 -5.39
CA ARG A 73 7.89 19.24 -6.07
C ARG A 73 9.35 18.79 -6.20
N GLU A 74 9.90 18.18 -5.15
CA GLU A 74 11.27 17.65 -5.17
C GLU A 74 11.40 16.52 -6.20
N LEU A 75 10.41 15.62 -6.28
CA LEU A 75 10.38 14.55 -7.28
C LEU A 75 10.27 15.10 -8.71
N ALA A 76 9.57 16.23 -8.89
CA ALA A 76 9.51 16.97 -10.15
C ALA A 76 10.86 17.57 -10.55
N ALA A 77 11.52 18.22 -9.59
CA ALA A 77 12.78 18.93 -9.78
C ALA A 77 14.00 18.00 -9.85
N ALA A 78 13.87 16.77 -9.36
CA ALA A 78 14.94 15.79 -9.37
C ALA A 78 15.44 15.51 -10.79
N SER A 79 16.75 15.68 -11.00
CA SER A 79 17.43 15.33 -12.24
C SER A 79 18.10 13.96 -12.11
N GLY A 80 17.85 13.08 -13.08
CA GLY A 80 18.46 11.76 -13.17
C GLY A 80 18.15 10.85 -11.97
N LEU A 81 18.88 9.75 -11.88
CA LEU A 81 18.79 8.81 -10.76
C LEU A 81 19.27 9.44 -9.46
N ALA A 82 20.32 10.26 -9.52
CA ALA A 82 20.92 10.91 -8.36
C ALA A 82 19.91 11.80 -7.62
N GLY A 83 19.14 12.64 -8.30
CA GLY A 83 18.17 13.51 -7.64
C GLY A 83 17.10 12.72 -6.89
N VAL A 84 16.52 11.71 -7.55
CA VAL A 84 15.47 10.86 -6.97
C VAL A 84 15.99 10.05 -5.77
N SER A 85 17.24 9.59 -5.87
CA SER A 85 17.88 8.79 -4.81
C SER A 85 18.14 9.58 -3.53
N ALA A 86 18.34 10.89 -3.62
CA ALA A 86 18.50 11.75 -2.45
C ALA A 86 17.19 11.83 -1.63
N LEU A 87 16.06 12.04 -2.32
CA LEU A 87 14.74 12.01 -1.69
C LEU A 87 14.45 10.64 -1.05
N ALA A 88 14.75 9.54 -1.74
CA ALA A 88 14.56 8.20 -1.18
C ALA A 88 15.39 7.96 0.10
N ALA A 89 16.63 8.46 0.15
CA ALA A 89 17.46 8.39 1.35
C ALA A 89 16.88 9.21 2.51
N GLU A 90 16.38 10.43 2.24
CA GLU A 90 15.73 11.28 3.24
C GLU A 90 14.50 10.60 3.86
N LEU A 91 13.61 10.04 3.03
CA LEU A 91 12.40 9.36 3.47
C LEU A 91 12.70 8.17 4.40
N LEU A 92 13.82 7.48 4.16
CA LEU A 92 14.30 6.38 4.99
C LEU A 92 15.18 6.84 6.17
N SER A 93 15.37 8.15 6.36
CA SER A 93 16.26 8.73 7.37
C SER A 93 17.71 8.24 7.25
N LEU A 94 18.20 8.10 6.02
CA LEU A 94 19.55 7.66 5.68
C LEU A 94 20.42 8.86 5.24
N PRO A 95 21.76 8.71 5.23
CA PRO A 95 22.65 9.73 4.68
C PRO A 95 22.32 10.03 3.21
N THR A 96 22.20 11.31 2.86
CA THR A 96 21.85 11.77 1.50
C THR A 96 23.08 12.04 0.62
N GLU A 97 24.26 12.24 1.23
CA GLU A 97 25.51 12.51 0.51
C GLU A 97 26.16 11.21 -0.01
N ALA A 98 26.57 11.23 -1.28
CA ALA A 98 27.36 10.14 -1.86
C ALA A 98 28.80 10.15 -1.32
N PRO A 99 29.40 8.99 -1.04
CA PRO A 99 30.81 8.91 -0.67
C PRO A 99 31.72 9.52 -1.76
N ARG A 100 32.68 10.36 -1.37
CA ARG A 100 33.67 10.94 -2.29
C ARG A 100 34.88 10.02 -2.47
N GLY A 101 35.53 10.09 -3.62
CA GLY A 101 36.72 9.30 -3.94
C GLY A 101 37.31 9.68 -5.30
N ALA A 102 38.61 9.47 -5.48
CA ALA A 102 39.28 9.74 -6.74
C ALA A 102 38.95 8.66 -7.80
N LEU A 103 38.85 9.08 -9.06
CA LEU A 103 38.78 8.16 -10.20
C LEU A 103 40.15 7.50 -10.39
N THR A 104 40.15 6.20 -10.62
CA THR A 104 41.34 5.45 -11.05
C THR A 104 41.30 5.27 -12.56
N SER A 105 42.42 5.52 -13.23
CA SER A 105 42.56 5.34 -14.68
C SER A 105 43.43 4.11 -14.98
N GLY A 106 42.85 3.11 -15.63
CA GLY A 106 43.56 1.90 -16.07
C GLY A 106 44.10 1.99 -17.50
N SER A 107 45.14 1.20 -17.81
CA SER A 107 45.74 1.09 -19.16
C SER A 107 44.88 0.31 -20.16
N ALA A 108 43.84 -0.41 -19.72
CA ALA A 108 42.98 -1.27 -20.52
C ALA A 108 42.08 -0.52 -21.54
N LEU A 109 42.05 0.81 -21.48
CA LEU A 109 41.19 1.67 -22.29
C LEU A 109 41.91 2.26 -23.52
N ALA A 110 43.16 1.86 -23.77
CA ALA A 110 43.93 2.34 -24.90
C ALA A 110 43.21 2.07 -26.24
N GLY A 111 43.11 3.12 -27.09
CA GLY A 111 42.49 3.01 -28.41
C GLY A 111 40.94 3.08 -28.42
N LEU A 112 40.31 3.39 -27.28
CA LEU A 112 38.91 3.82 -27.24
C LEU A 112 38.80 5.32 -27.53
N ASP A 113 37.62 5.73 -28.02
CA ASP A 113 37.24 7.15 -28.03
C ASP A 113 37.36 7.74 -26.61
N PRO A 114 37.88 8.98 -26.43
CA PRO A 114 38.09 9.56 -25.11
C PRO A 114 36.82 9.67 -24.25
N VAL A 115 35.66 9.95 -24.85
CA VAL A 115 34.39 10.05 -24.11
C VAL A 115 33.94 8.66 -23.67
N LEU A 116 34.02 7.67 -24.56
CA LEU A 116 33.72 6.29 -24.21
C LEU A 116 34.67 5.74 -23.14
N ALA A 117 35.97 6.00 -23.25
CA ALA A 117 36.96 5.61 -22.26
C ALA A 117 36.65 6.24 -20.89
N ALA A 118 36.30 7.53 -20.86
CA ALA A 118 35.92 8.21 -19.63
C ALA A 118 34.67 7.60 -19.00
N ALA A 119 33.63 7.33 -19.78
CA ALA A 119 32.40 6.71 -19.30
C ALA A 119 32.64 5.29 -18.74
N VAL A 120 33.43 4.46 -19.44
CA VAL A 120 33.81 3.12 -18.96
C VAL A 120 34.60 3.21 -17.65
N SER A 121 35.60 4.10 -17.58
CA SER A 121 36.42 4.30 -16.38
C SER A 121 35.57 4.75 -15.19
N GLU A 122 34.62 5.65 -15.42
CA GLU A 122 33.71 6.17 -14.42
C GLU A 122 32.80 5.07 -13.86
N LEU A 123 32.12 4.31 -14.72
CA LEU A 123 31.23 3.23 -14.29
C LEU A 123 32.01 2.11 -13.58
N ALA A 124 33.15 1.68 -14.12
CA ALA A 124 33.96 0.62 -13.51
C ALA A 124 34.52 1.04 -12.13
N SER A 125 34.99 2.30 -12.00
CA SER A 125 35.43 2.84 -10.71
C SER A 125 34.28 2.93 -9.71
N ALA A 126 33.08 3.33 -10.15
CA ALA A 126 31.90 3.35 -9.29
C ALA A 126 31.51 1.94 -8.80
N VAL A 127 31.55 0.93 -9.68
CA VAL A 127 31.32 -0.49 -9.33
C VAL A 127 32.33 -0.97 -8.28
N ALA A 128 33.62 -0.73 -8.51
CA ALA A 128 34.68 -1.13 -7.59
C ALA A 128 34.50 -0.50 -6.19
N ARG A 129 34.09 0.77 -6.14
CA ARG A 129 33.85 1.51 -4.89
C ARG A 129 32.53 1.12 -4.21
N ALA A 130 31.52 0.72 -4.97
CA ALA A 130 30.22 0.32 -4.44
C ALA A 130 30.24 -1.10 -3.85
N ARG A 131 31.09 -2.00 -4.36
CA ARG A 131 31.15 -3.40 -3.94
C ARG A 131 31.29 -3.60 -2.43
N PRO A 132 32.23 -2.94 -1.71
CA PRO A 132 32.38 -3.14 -0.26
C PRO A 132 31.14 -2.72 0.53
N PHE A 133 30.41 -1.69 0.06
CA PHE A 133 29.17 -1.26 0.69
C PHE A 133 28.02 -2.24 0.43
N LEU A 134 27.94 -2.83 -0.77
CA LEU A 134 26.98 -3.89 -1.06
C LEU A 134 27.25 -5.15 -0.22
N ASP A 135 28.52 -5.52 -0.06
CA ASP A 135 28.91 -6.65 0.80
C ASP A 135 28.59 -6.37 2.27
N LEU A 136 28.84 -5.14 2.73
CA LEU A 136 28.46 -4.69 4.07
C LEU A 136 26.94 -4.74 4.29
N ALA A 137 26.14 -4.31 3.30
CA ALA A 137 24.68 -4.35 3.35
C ALA A 137 24.15 -5.75 3.69
N ALA A 138 24.78 -6.76 3.10
CA ALA A 138 24.41 -8.17 3.27
C ALA A 138 25.20 -8.91 4.36
N SER A 139 26.18 -8.28 5.01
CA SER A 139 27.10 -8.93 5.97
C SER A 139 26.39 -9.49 7.20
N GLY A 140 25.27 -8.87 7.58
CA GLY A 140 24.40 -9.32 8.66
C GLY A 140 23.60 -10.58 8.33
N LEU A 141 23.68 -11.15 7.13
CA LEU A 141 22.87 -12.28 6.66
C LEU A 141 23.72 -13.38 6.02
N ALA A 142 23.51 -14.63 6.44
CA ALA A 142 24.09 -15.80 5.77
C ALA A 142 23.48 -16.01 4.36
N PRO A 143 24.18 -16.67 3.41
CA PRO A 143 23.65 -16.92 2.08
C PRO A 143 22.27 -17.61 2.07
N ALA A 144 22.08 -18.65 2.88
CA ALA A 144 20.80 -19.36 2.99
C ALA A 144 19.68 -18.48 3.59
N GLU A 145 20.03 -17.54 4.49
CA GLU A 145 19.08 -16.56 5.03
C GLU A 145 18.61 -15.61 3.92
N ARG A 146 19.52 -15.15 3.04
CA ARG A 146 19.18 -14.29 1.89
C ARG A 146 18.28 -15.00 0.90
N GLU A 147 18.58 -16.25 0.56
CA GLU A 147 17.75 -17.08 -0.33
C GLU A 147 16.33 -17.27 0.25
N ARG A 148 16.25 -17.59 1.56
CA ARG A 148 14.96 -17.74 2.25
C ARG A 148 14.15 -16.44 2.23
N LEU A 149 14.77 -15.29 2.51
CA LEU A 149 14.10 -14.00 2.46
C LEU A 149 13.63 -13.67 1.03
N ALA A 150 14.50 -13.79 0.04
CA ALA A 150 14.17 -13.52 -1.36
C ALA A 150 12.99 -14.38 -1.83
N ALA A 151 13.02 -15.68 -1.55
CA ALA A 151 11.95 -16.59 -1.95
C ALA A 151 10.62 -16.28 -1.23
N SER A 152 10.66 -16.03 0.09
CA SER A 152 9.45 -15.80 0.90
C SER A 152 8.78 -14.48 0.54
N PHE A 153 9.55 -13.39 0.44
CA PHE A 153 8.98 -12.10 0.05
C PHE A 153 8.57 -12.04 -1.41
N ARG A 154 9.29 -12.72 -2.32
CA ARG A 154 8.84 -12.82 -3.71
C ARG A 154 7.46 -13.46 -3.78
N ARG A 155 7.23 -14.57 -3.07
CA ARG A 155 5.89 -15.20 -3.01
C ARG A 155 4.83 -14.27 -2.40
N GLN A 156 5.20 -13.47 -1.40
CA GLN A 156 4.28 -12.51 -0.77
C GLN A 156 3.90 -11.34 -1.70
N LEU A 157 4.78 -10.97 -2.61
CA LEU A 157 4.64 -9.79 -3.48
C LEU A 157 4.17 -10.15 -4.90
N THR A 158 4.05 -11.44 -5.20
CA THR A 158 3.43 -11.96 -6.42
C THR A 158 2.06 -12.54 -6.11
N TYR A 159 1.15 -12.52 -7.06
CA TYR A 159 -0.14 -13.18 -6.89
C TYR A 159 0.01 -14.69 -6.81
N GLY A 160 -0.62 -15.28 -5.81
CA GLY A 160 -0.56 -16.72 -5.56
C GLY A 160 -1.31 -17.11 -4.29
N PRO A 161 -1.34 -18.40 -3.95
CA PRO A 161 -1.96 -18.87 -2.73
C PRO A 161 -1.33 -18.20 -1.51
N ALA A 162 -2.16 -17.72 -0.58
CA ALA A 162 -1.68 -17.09 0.64
C ALA A 162 -0.86 -18.09 1.46
N GLU A 163 0.38 -17.74 1.79
CA GLU A 163 1.19 -18.49 2.75
C GLU A 163 1.02 -17.89 4.14
N ARG A 164 1.08 -18.76 5.15
CA ARG A 164 1.12 -18.35 6.54
C ARG A 164 2.46 -17.67 6.82
N LEU A 165 2.46 -16.34 6.83
CA LEU A 165 3.65 -15.53 7.01
C LEU A 165 4.21 -15.67 8.44
N GLU A 166 5.52 -15.82 8.57
CA GLU A 166 6.18 -15.99 9.87
C GLU A 166 6.82 -14.67 10.32
N PRO A 167 6.51 -14.17 11.54
CA PRO A 167 7.05 -12.90 12.04
C PRO A 167 8.58 -12.80 12.04
N GLU A 168 9.27 -13.92 12.27
CA GLU A 168 10.73 -13.99 12.34
C GLU A 168 11.42 -13.63 11.01
N LEU A 169 10.69 -13.70 9.88
CA LEU A 169 11.20 -13.24 8.58
C LEU A 169 11.51 -11.73 8.61
N PHE A 170 10.72 -10.94 9.34
CA PHE A 170 10.94 -9.50 9.46
C PHE A 170 12.09 -9.17 10.42
N ASP A 171 12.26 -9.96 11.48
CA ASP A 171 13.41 -9.83 12.39
C ASP A 171 14.72 -10.18 11.66
N LEU A 172 14.69 -11.22 10.82
CA LEU A 172 15.81 -11.57 9.96
C LEU A 172 16.08 -10.48 8.93
N ALA A 173 15.05 -9.99 8.24
CA ALA A 173 15.15 -8.89 7.29
C ALA A 173 15.71 -7.59 7.91
N ALA A 174 15.46 -7.36 9.20
CA ALA A 174 15.97 -6.19 9.91
C ALA A 174 17.50 -6.10 9.92
N ARG A 175 18.19 -7.25 9.84
CA ARG A 175 19.67 -7.36 9.84
C ARG A 175 20.31 -6.87 8.54
N PHE A 176 19.54 -6.62 7.48
CA PHE A 176 20.05 -6.02 6.25
C PHE A 176 20.34 -4.53 6.45
N ASP A 177 21.58 -4.13 6.15
CA ASP A 177 22.04 -2.75 6.31
C ASP A 177 21.69 -1.91 5.09
N LEU A 178 20.53 -1.25 5.21
CA LEU A 178 19.98 -0.37 4.18
C LEU A 178 20.83 0.89 3.97
N ALA A 179 21.55 1.38 4.99
CA ALA A 179 22.41 2.54 4.85
C ALA A 179 23.60 2.23 3.94
N ALA A 180 24.22 1.06 4.12
CA ALA A 180 25.29 0.58 3.26
C ALA A 180 24.80 0.35 1.82
N LEU A 181 23.61 -0.23 1.62
CA LEU A 181 23.02 -0.37 0.28
C LEU A 181 22.87 1.01 -0.40
N PHE A 182 22.35 2.01 0.31
CA PHE A 182 22.16 3.34 -0.25
C PHE A 182 23.49 4.04 -0.58
N GLN A 183 24.54 3.83 0.22
CA GLN A 183 25.88 4.31 -0.12
C GLN A 183 26.41 3.69 -1.42
N ALA A 184 26.24 2.37 -1.59
CA ALA A 184 26.59 1.67 -2.83
C ALA A 184 25.79 2.23 -4.02
N TRP A 185 24.47 2.33 -3.88
CA TRP A 185 23.56 2.81 -4.91
C TRP A 185 23.87 4.25 -5.34
N ARG A 186 24.11 5.16 -4.39
CA ARG A 186 24.42 6.56 -4.66
C ARG A 186 25.63 6.74 -5.57
N LEU A 187 26.70 5.97 -5.33
CA LEU A 187 27.90 5.99 -6.17
C LEU A 187 27.58 5.61 -7.61
N LEU A 188 26.75 4.60 -7.79
CA LEU A 188 26.39 4.06 -9.10
C LEU A 188 25.42 4.97 -9.83
N ALA A 189 24.39 5.50 -9.15
CA ALA A 189 23.43 6.44 -9.71
C ALA A 189 24.12 7.70 -10.25
N ASP A 190 25.03 8.28 -9.47
CA ASP A 190 25.81 9.45 -9.87
C ASP A 190 26.71 9.20 -11.08
N ALA A 191 27.34 8.02 -11.14
CA ALA A 191 28.19 7.62 -12.26
C ALA A 191 27.38 7.33 -13.53
N LEU A 192 26.22 6.67 -13.39
CA LEU A 192 25.29 6.43 -14.50
C LEU A 192 24.78 7.73 -15.11
N ASP A 193 24.30 8.67 -14.29
CA ASP A 193 23.78 9.95 -14.80
C ASP A 193 24.85 10.71 -15.61
N ARG A 194 26.10 10.76 -15.11
CA ARG A 194 27.21 11.42 -15.81
C ARG A 194 27.64 10.68 -17.08
N ALA A 195 27.81 9.35 -17.01
CA ALA A 195 28.19 8.54 -18.16
C ALA A 195 27.14 8.62 -19.27
N THR A 196 25.86 8.45 -18.94
CA THR A 196 24.75 8.53 -19.89
C THR A 196 24.68 9.90 -20.56
N LEU A 197 24.81 10.99 -19.78
CA LEU A 197 24.81 12.35 -20.33
C LEU A 197 25.99 12.59 -21.29
N ALA A 198 27.20 12.19 -20.88
CA ALA A 198 28.41 12.37 -21.68
C ALA A 198 28.34 11.60 -23.01
N LEU A 199 27.91 10.33 -22.94
CA LEU A 199 27.77 9.46 -24.11
C LEU A 199 26.73 9.98 -25.11
N GLY A 200 25.56 10.43 -24.61
CA GLY A 200 24.52 11.02 -25.46
C GLY A 200 24.95 12.30 -26.17
N ALA A 201 25.78 13.13 -25.53
CA ALA A 201 26.28 14.37 -26.11
C ALA A 201 27.33 14.15 -27.23
N ALA A 202 28.13 13.08 -27.13
CA ALA A 202 29.25 12.84 -28.02
C ALA A 202 28.86 12.22 -29.38
N LYS A 203 27.62 11.71 -29.56
CA LYS A 203 27.17 10.96 -30.75
C LYS A 203 28.25 9.96 -31.21
N ALA A 204 28.57 9.01 -30.35
CA ALA A 204 29.74 8.14 -30.50
C ALA A 204 29.81 7.47 -31.89
N ALA A 205 30.92 7.70 -32.59
CA ALA A 205 31.27 6.98 -33.82
C ALA A 205 32.21 5.80 -33.48
N GLY A 206 32.02 4.64 -34.12
CA GLY A 206 32.65 3.34 -33.78
C GLY A 206 34.20 3.34 -33.69
N PRO A 207 34.85 2.27 -33.15
CA PRO A 207 34.45 0.87 -33.32
C PRO A 207 34.40 0.05 -32.00
N PRO A 208 33.27 -0.62 -31.72
CA PRO A 208 33.33 -1.83 -30.88
C PRO A 208 32.23 -2.86 -31.21
N PRO A 209 32.60 -4.12 -31.46
CA PRO A 209 32.24 -5.15 -30.48
C PRO A 209 33.48 -5.65 -29.76
N ARG A 210 33.53 -5.50 -28.44
CA ARG A 210 34.60 -6.07 -27.60
C ARG A 210 34.19 -6.20 -26.14
N THR A 211 34.76 -7.19 -25.48
CA THR A 211 34.68 -7.36 -24.03
C THR A 211 36.04 -7.08 -23.39
N LEU A 212 36.05 -6.28 -22.33
CA LEU A 212 37.24 -5.85 -21.61
C LEU A 212 37.09 -6.14 -20.11
N LEU A 213 38.22 -6.31 -19.42
CA LEU A 213 38.25 -6.35 -17.96
C LEU A 213 38.82 -5.03 -17.44
N VAL A 214 38.02 -4.26 -16.70
CA VAL A 214 38.39 -2.94 -16.16
C VAL A 214 38.04 -2.90 -14.69
N GLU A 215 39.03 -2.69 -13.81
CA GLU A 215 38.84 -2.62 -12.35
C GLU A 215 38.03 -3.83 -11.80
N GLY A 216 38.30 -5.03 -12.34
CA GLY A 216 37.60 -6.27 -11.96
C GLY A 216 36.17 -6.42 -12.51
N SER A 217 35.69 -5.45 -13.31
CA SER A 217 34.39 -5.51 -13.97
C SER A 217 34.52 -6.00 -15.42
N THR A 218 33.67 -6.93 -15.82
CA THR A 218 33.52 -7.33 -17.23
C THR A 218 32.69 -6.26 -17.94
N VAL A 219 33.33 -5.55 -18.88
CA VAL A 219 32.73 -4.47 -19.67
C VAL A 219 32.51 -4.95 -21.10
N THR A 220 31.26 -4.96 -21.54
CA THR A 220 30.86 -5.27 -22.92
C THR A 220 30.51 -3.98 -23.64
N LEU A 221 31.10 -3.77 -24.82
CA LEU A 221 30.90 -2.58 -25.64
C LEU A 221 30.26 -2.99 -26.97
N GLY A 222 29.03 -2.50 -27.20
CA GLY A 222 28.27 -2.59 -28.45
C GLY A 222 28.52 -1.40 -29.37
N GLY A 223 28.28 -1.58 -30.66
CA GLY A 223 28.60 -0.58 -31.67
C GLY A 223 27.44 0.35 -31.99
N PRO A 224 27.54 1.14 -33.07
CA PRO A 224 26.41 1.88 -33.60
C PRO A 224 25.50 1.01 -34.51
N ALA A 225 25.84 -0.27 -34.69
CA ALA A 225 25.11 -1.21 -35.53
C ALA A 225 23.98 -1.88 -34.73
N ASP A 226 23.07 -2.56 -35.42
CA ASP A 226 22.04 -3.35 -34.77
C ASP A 226 22.68 -4.59 -34.13
N ASP A 227 22.55 -4.75 -32.81
CA ASP A 227 23.15 -5.83 -32.05
C ASP A 227 22.07 -6.75 -31.41
N GLU A 228 22.40 -8.05 -31.27
CA GLU A 228 21.58 -9.03 -30.54
C GLU A 228 22.35 -9.56 -29.33
N TYR A 229 21.80 -9.36 -28.14
CA TYR A 229 22.40 -9.78 -26.88
C TYR A 229 21.69 -11.00 -26.30
N GLY A 230 22.43 -12.10 -26.18
CA GLY A 230 21.92 -13.35 -25.62
C GLY A 230 22.07 -13.44 -24.09
N GLU A 231 21.30 -14.34 -23.47
CA GLU A 231 21.29 -14.53 -22.01
C GLU A 231 22.67 -14.77 -21.40
N ALA A 232 23.53 -15.57 -22.04
CA ALA A 232 24.88 -15.86 -21.52
C ALA A 232 25.78 -14.61 -21.50
N GLU A 233 25.65 -13.74 -22.49
CA GLU A 233 26.41 -12.49 -22.57
C GLU A 233 25.93 -11.48 -21.53
N LEU A 234 24.61 -11.36 -21.37
CA LEU A 234 23.99 -10.53 -20.33
C LEU A 234 24.31 -11.04 -18.91
N ALA A 235 24.42 -12.36 -18.75
CA ALA A 235 24.83 -12.97 -17.50
C ALA A 235 26.29 -12.61 -17.13
N ALA A 236 27.20 -12.66 -18.11
CA ALA A 236 28.63 -12.42 -17.91
C ALA A 236 29.02 -10.94 -17.79
N SER A 237 28.21 -10.02 -18.33
CA SER A 237 28.50 -8.59 -18.35
C SER A 237 28.15 -7.92 -17.02
N SER A 238 29.11 -7.22 -16.41
CA SER A 238 28.85 -6.33 -15.26
C SER A 238 28.46 -4.93 -15.73
N ILE A 239 29.08 -4.47 -16.82
CA ILE A 239 28.78 -3.20 -17.47
C ILE A 239 28.56 -3.49 -18.96
N LEU A 240 27.45 -3.02 -19.53
CA LEU A 240 27.20 -3.04 -20.97
C LEU A 240 26.96 -1.61 -21.45
N ILE A 241 27.69 -1.17 -22.46
CA ILE A 241 27.46 0.11 -23.13
C ILE A 241 27.25 -0.16 -24.61
N ASP A 242 26.06 0.15 -25.10
CA ASP A 242 25.71 0.09 -26.51
C ASP A 242 25.61 1.51 -27.08
N LEU A 243 26.24 1.75 -28.23
CA LEU A 243 26.41 3.09 -28.79
C LEU A 243 25.35 3.47 -29.83
N GLY A 244 24.45 2.58 -30.23
CA GLY A 244 23.45 2.90 -31.25
C GLY A 244 22.65 1.70 -31.73
N GLY A 245 22.26 1.71 -33.01
CA GLY A 245 21.51 0.61 -33.60
C GLY A 245 20.07 0.41 -33.12
N ARG A 246 19.53 -0.73 -33.54
CA ARG A 246 18.22 -1.28 -33.17
C ARG A 246 18.41 -2.61 -32.44
N ASN A 247 18.55 -2.55 -31.12
CA ASN A 247 19.06 -3.69 -30.37
C ASN A 247 17.97 -4.64 -29.88
N ARG A 248 18.32 -5.92 -29.78
CA ARG A 248 17.44 -6.96 -29.22
C ARG A 248 18.12 -7.63 -28.04
N TYR A 249 17.40 -7.74 -26.93
CA TYR A 249 17.85 -8.38 -25.71
C TYR A 249 16.98 -9.61 -25.43
N HIS A 250 17.62 -10.77 -25.48
CA HIS A 250 16.98 -12.07 -25.25
C HIS A 250 17.34 -12.58 -23.84
N GLY A 251 16.66 -12.03 -22.83
CA GLY A 251 16.80 -12.46 -21.44
C GLY A 251 16.94 -11.34 -20.41
N PRO A 252 17.34 -11.69 -19.17
CA PRO A 252 17.45 -10.78 -18.02
C PRO A 252 18.54 -9.68 -18.20
N VAL A 253 18.19 -8.56 -18.81
CA VAL A 253 19.11 -7.40 -18.93
C VAL A 253 19.14 -6.59 -17.64
N ALA A 254 20.35 -6.21 -17.20
CA ALA A 254 20.57 -5.46 -15.96
C ALA A 254 19.89 -6.09 -14.71
N ALA A 255 19.79 -7.42 -14.68
CA ALA A 255 19.24 -8.17 -13.55
C ALA A 255 20.38 -8.66 -12.65
N ALA A 256 20.52 -8.09 -11.47
CA ALA A 256 21.57 -8.40 -10.51
C ALA A 256 21.07 -9.30 -9.38
N GLY A 257 21.76 -10.42 -9.17
CA GLY A 257 21.56 -11.31 -8.03
C GLY A 257 22.39 -10.92 -6.80
N PRO A 258 22.44 -11.79 -5.78
CA PRO A 258 23.16 -11.53 -4.54
C PRO A 258 24.63 -11.14 -4.75
N GLY A 259 24.99 -9.94 -4.29
CA GLY A 259 26.36 -9.42 -4.38
C GLY A 259 26.77 -8.97 -5.78
N GLU A 260 25.88 -9.00 -6.77
CA GLU A 260 26.17 -8.54 -8.14
C GLU A 260 25.83 -7.06 -8.33
N ILE A 261 26.55 -6.41 -9.25
CA ILE A 261 26.21 -5.08 -9.76
C ILE A 261 26.19 -5.19 -11.28
N LYS A 262 25.07 -4.84 -11.92
CA LYS A 262 24.89 -4.86 -13.37
C LYS A 262 24.38 -3.52 -13.88
N LEU A 263 25.17 -2.86 -14.70
CA LEU A 263 24.87 -1.55 -15.27
C LEU A 263 24.78 -1.66 -16.79
N VAL A 264 23.73 -1.12 -17.38
CA VAL A 264 23.55 -1.13 -18.84
C VAL A 264 23.18 0.28 -19.30
N VAL A 265 23.89 0.78 -20.31
CA VAL A 265 23.59 2.03 -21.00
C VAL A 265 23.41 1.71 -22.48
N ASP A 266 22.25 2.00 -23.04
CA ASP A 266 21.94 1.80 -24.46
C ASP A 266 21.52 3.13 -25.09
N LEU A 267 22.23 3.50 -26.16
CA LEU A 267 22.01 4.72 -26.96
C LEU A 267 21.27 4.43 -28.28
N GLY A 268 20.79 3.20 -28.47
CA GLY A 268 19.99 2.77 -29.59
C GLY A 268 18.67 3.53 -29.68
N SER A 269 18.32 3.93 -30.91
CA SER A 269 17.08 4.65 -31.17
C SER A 269 15.84 3.75 -31.00
N GLU A 270 15.99 2.45 -31.19
CA GLU A 270 14.90 1.49 -31.02
C GLU A 270 15.46 0.25 -30.34
N LEU A 271 14.70 -0.36 -29.45
CA LEU A 271 15.08 -1.67 -28.91
C LEU A 271 13.89 -2.49 -28.46
N VAL A 272 14.14 -3.78 -28.38
CA VAL A 272 13.22 -4.79 -27.87
C VAL A 272 13.90 -5.58 -26.76
N ILE A 273 13.26 -5.65 -25.59
CA ILE A 273 13.63 -6.57 -24.51
C ILE A 273 12.50 -7.58 -24.35
N GLU A 274 12.83 -8.86 -24.51
CA GLU A 274 11.94 -9.98 -24.26
C GLU A 274 12.55 -10.87 -23.17
N SER A 275 11.95 -10.84 -21.98
CA SER A 275 12.39 -11.63 -20.85
C SER A 275 11.20 -12.17 -20.06
N SER A 276 11.22 -13.46 -19.76
CA SER A 276 10.33 -14.05 -18.75
C SER A 276 10.86 -13.86 -17.32
N GLY A 277 12.12 -13.45 -17.18
CA GLY A 277 12.81 -13.20 -15.93
C GLY A 277 12.81 -11.73 -15.52
N SER A 278 13.56 -11.44 -14.45
CA SER A 278 13.73 -10.07 -13.95
C SER A 278 14.53 -9.22 -14.94
N THR A 279 14.20 -7.94 -15.06
CA THR A 279 14.93 -6.96 -15.91
C THR A 279 15.11 -5.66 -15.14
N ALA A 280 16.27 -5.01 -15.23
CA ALA A 280 16.58 -3.76 -14.53
C ALA A 280 16.23 -3.85 -13.02
N SER A 281 16.78 -4.86 -12.34
CA SER A 281 16.33 -5.32 -11.03
C SER A 281 17.51 -5.71 -10.14
N GLY A 282 17.38 -5.48 -8.84
CA GLY A 282 18.39 -5.83 -7.83
C GLY A 282 17.79 -6.67 -6.72
N VAL A 283 18.03 -7.99 -6.76
CA VAL A 283 17.61 -8.93 -5.70
C VAL A 283 18.84 -9.29 -4.87
N PHE A 284 19.02 -8.61 -3.73
CA PHE A 284 20.30 -8.58 -2.98
C PHE A 284 21.50 -8.08 -3.81
N GLY A 285 21.23 -7.38 -4.91
CA GLY A 285 22.22 -6.80 -5.82
C GLY A 285 21.77 -5.42 -6.29
N ILE A 286 22.50 -4.87 -7.27
CA ILE A 286 22.16 -3.58 -7.88
C ILE A 286 22.10 -3.73 -9.40
N GLY A 287 20.92 -3.51 -9.97
CA GLY A 287 20.67 -3.57 -11.41
C GLY A 287 20.13 -2.25 -11.94
N ALA A 288 20.78 -1.67 -12.95
CA ALA A 288 20.35 -0.42 -13.55
C ALA A 288 20.46 -0.43 -15.08
N LEU A 289 19.40 0.03 -15.74
CA LEU A 289 19.31 0.12 -17.20
C LEU A 289 18.95 1.56 -17.61
N ALA A 290 19.78 2.17 -18.44
CA ALA A 290 19.55 3.51 -18.98
C ALA A 290 19.39 3.45 -20.51
N LEU A 291 18.15 3.61 -20.97
CA LEU A 291 17.80 3.71 -22.38
C LEU A 291 17.72 5.20 -22.74
N ALA A 292 18.84 5.75 -23.19
CA ALA A 292 19.06 7.19 -23.13
C ALA A 292 18.63 7.95 -24.39
N ASN A 293 18.44 7.25 -25.50
CA ASN A 293 18.11 7.87 -26.77
C ASN A 293 16.62 8.26 -26.84
N PRO A 294 16.28 9.56 -26.93
CA PRO A 294 14.90 10.02 -26.99
C PRO A 294 14.19 9.70 -28.32
N GLU A 295 14.95 9.39 -29.37
CA GLU A 295 14.41 8.99 -30.66
C GLU A 295 13.93 7.55 -30.58
N GLY A 296 12.83 7.25 -31.28
CA GLY A 296 12.30 5.90 -31.48
C GLY A 296 11.70 5.23 -30.23
N PRO A 297 10.86 4.20 -30.43
CA PRO A 297 10.17 3.52 -29.35
C PRO A 297 11.07 2.51 -28.65
N LYS A 298 10.81 2.26 -27.36
CA LYS A 298 11.44 1.19 -26.58
C LYS A 298 10.35 0.19 -26.18
N ARG A 299 10.50 -1.09 -26.53
CA ARG A 299 9.51 -2.14 -26.23
C ARG A 299 10.09 -3.12 -25.22
N LEU A 300 9.49 -3.21 -24.04
CA LEU A 300 9.98 -4.03 -22.94
C LEU A 300 8.87 -4.95 -22.45
N ARG A 301 9.16 -6.26 -22.45
CA ARG A 301 8.34 -7.29 -21.81
C ARG A 301 9.19 -8.03 -20.80
N ALA A 302 8.79 -7.97 -19.52
CA ALA A 302 9.54 -8.57 -18.42
C ALA A 302 8.63 -9.34 -17.45
N GLY A 303 9.20 -10.31 -16.72
CA GLY A 303 8.47 -11.01 -15.67
C GLY A 303 8.27 -10.18 -14.40
N ALA A 304 7.88 -10.84 -13.31
CA ALA A 304 7.79 -10.22 -11.99
C ALA A 304 9.16 -9.74 -11.46
N ALA A 305 9.17 -8.82 -10.50
CA ALA A 305 10.39 -8.23 -9.95
C ALA A 305 11.28 -7.55 -11.01
N SER A 306 10.68 -6.68 -11.84
CA SER A 306 11.32 -6.08 -13.02
C SER A 306 11.05 -4.59 -13.20
N LEU A 307 11.72 -3.98 -14.18
CA LEU A 307 11.54 -2.62 -14.64
C LEU A 307 11.74 -1.62 -13.48
N GLY A 308 12.87 -1.78 -12.80
CA GLY A 308 13.27 -0.97 -11.64
C GLY A 308 12.71 -1.49 -10.33
N ALA A 309 12.79 -2.79 -10.02
CA ALA A 309 12.30 -3.32 -8.74
C ALA A 309 13.43 -3.78 -7.79
N GLY A 310 13.36 -3.43 -6.50
CA GLY A 310 14.41 -3.73 -5.51
C GLY A 310 13.89 -4.45 -4.26
N LEU A 311 14.00 -5.78 -4.23
CA LEU A 311 13.75 -6.62 -3.04
C LEU A 311 15.10 -6.92 -2.39
N PHE A 312 15.45 -6.09 -1.40
CA PHE A 312 16.72 -6.02 -0.65
C PHE A 312 17.94 -5.65 -1.50
N GLY A 313 17.70 -4.94 -2.58
CA GLY A 313 18.71 -4.37 -3.46
C GLY A 313 18.20 -3.08 -4.07
N ALA A 314 18.86 -2.62 -5.14
CA ALA A 314 18.41 -1.46 -5.90
C ALA A 314 18.17 -1.82 -7.37
N GLY A 315 16.99 -1.48 -7.88
CA GLY A 315 16.63 -1.61 -9.29
C GLY A 315 16.30 -0.25 -9.89
N ALA A 316 16.82 0.07 -11.08
CA ALA A 316 16.46 1.30 -11.78
C ALA A 316 16.34 1.13 -13.29
N LEU A 317 15.35 1.79 -13.87
CA LEU A 317 15.14 1.88 -15.31
C LEU A 317 14.87 3.34 -15.72
N LEU A 318 15.75 3.90 -16.55
CA LEU A 318 15.52 5.16 -17.25
C LEU A 318 15.13 4.85 -18.69
N VAL A 319 14.02 5.42 -19.14
CA VAL A 319 13.56 5.30 -20.53
C VAL A 319 13.39 6.68 -21.13
N ARG A 320 14.12 6.95 -22.20
CA ARG A 320 13.86 8.04 -23.14
C ARG A 320 13.40 7.41 -24.45
N GLY A 321 12.31 7.91 -25.01
CA GLY A 321 11.80 7.37 -26.28
C GLY A 321 10.48 7.96 -26.72
N SER A 322 10.24 7.96 -28.03
CA SER A 322 8.99 8.43 -28.62
C SER A 322 8.00 7.28 -28.75
N GLY A 323 7.22 7.02 -27.69
CA GLY A 323 6.15 6.00 -27.71
C GLY A 323 6.57 4.63 -27.20
N SER A 324 7.25 4.59 -26.05
CA SER A 324 7.69 3.35 -25.41
C SER A 324 6.54 2.55 -24.80
N GLU A 325 6.65 1.23 -24.86
CA GLU A 325 5.69 0.26 -24.33
C GLU A 325 6.39 -0.66 -23.33
N LEU A 326 5.92 -0.65 -22.08
CA LEU A 326 6.50 -1.39 -20.96
C LEU A 326 5.42 -2.27 -20.34
N GLU A 327 5.60 -3.58 -20.42
CA GLU A 327 4.69 -4.59 -19.88
C GLU A 327 5.45 -5.49 -18.91
N SER A 328 4.90 -5.67 -17.70
CA SER A 328 5.54 -6.51 -16.69
C SER A 328 4.56 -7.19 -15.74
N GLY A 329 5.03 -8.28 -15.12
CA GLY A 329 4.29 -8.98 -14.07
C GLY A 329 4.24 -8.23 -12.73
N ASP A 330 3.97 -8.98 -11.66
CA ASP A 330 3.87 -8.43 -10.30
C ASP A 330 5.18 -7.80 -9.79
N PHE A 331 5.05 -6.87 -8.84
CA PHE A 331 6.17 -6.25 -8.15
C PHE A 331 7.17 -5.63 -9.14
N SER A 332 6.71 -4.66 -9.93
CA SER A 332 7.46 -4.13 -11.07
C SER A 332 7.29 -2.62 -11.28
N GLN A 333 7.97 -2.04 -12.27
CA GLN A 333 7.79 -0.63 -12.65
C GLN A 333 8.02 0.32 -11.47
N GLY A 334 9.23 0.27 -10.90
CA GLY A 334 9.60 1.10 -9.76
C GLY A 334 9.10 0.56 -8.41
N ALA A 335 9.10 -0.75 -8.19
CA ALA A 335 8.62 -1.37 -6.95
C ALA A 335 9.76 -1.68 -5.95
N ALA A 336 9.55 -1.54 -4.65
CA ALA A 336 10.62 -1.76 -3.68
C ALA A 336 10.17 -2.48 -2.42
N ALA A 337 11.07 -3.25 -1.84
CA ALA A 337 10.93 -3.91 -0.56
C ALA A 337 12.31 -3.98 0.09
N PHE A 338 12.48 -3.29 1.23
CA PHE A 338 13.77 -3.16 1.93
C PHE A 338 14.91 -2.69 1.02
N GLY A 339 14.62 -1.71 0.15
CA GLY A 339 15.54 -1.29 -0.90
C GLY A 339 14.94 -0.16 -1.73
N LEU A 340 15.38 -0.05 -2.98
CA LEU A 340 14.95 0.99 -3.91
C LEU A 340 14.51 0.40 -5.24
N GLY A 341 13.40 0.88 -5.75
CA GLY A 341 12.92 0.60 -7.10
C GLY A 341 12.56 1.90 -7.81
N LEU A 342 13.11 2.13 -9.00
CA LEU A 342 12.91 3.37 -9.75
C LEU A 342 12.59 3.10 -11.21
N LEU A 343 11.50 3.68 -11.70
CA LEU A 343 11.19 3.79 -13.13
C LEU A 343 10.99 5.25 -13.51
N ASP A 344 11.74 5.75 -14.49
CA ASP A 344 11.64 7.11 -15.02
C ASP A 344 11.48 7.09 -16.55
N VAL A 345 10.28 7.37 -17.02
CA VAL A 345 9.90 7.31 -18.44
C VAL A 345 9.63 8.72 -18.96
N GLU A 346 10.32 9.11 -20.03
CA GLU A 346 10.12 10.41 -20.67
C GLU A 346 10.04 10.29 -22.20
N GLY A 347 9.03 10.95 -22.78
CA GLY A 347 8.88 11.14 -24.23
C GLY A 347 7.65 10.46 -24.84
N GLY A 348 7.16 11.07 -25.92
CA GLY A 348 6.08 10.52 -26.74
C GLY A 348 4.82 10.16 -25.96
N ARG A 349 4.23 9.01 -26.30
CA ARG A 349 2.99 8.47 -25.70
C ARG A 349 3.26 7.15 -24.98
N PRO A 350 3.80 7.19 -23.75
CA PRO A 350 4.23 5.98 -23.07
C PRO A 350 3.04 5.12 -22.66
N ARG A 351 3.19 3.79 -22.78
CA ARG A 351 2.23 2.79 -22.32
C ARG A 351 2.89 1.90 -21.28
N LEU A 352 2.34 1.88 -20.07
CA LEU A 352 2.87 1.12 -18.94
C LEU A 352 1.76 0.19 -18.41
N ALA A 353 2.02 -1.11 -18.39
CA ALA A 353 1.10 -2.13 -17.87
C ALA A 353 1.80 -3.03 -16.85
N ALA A 354 1.26 -3.13 -15.64
CA ALA A 354 1.77 -4.02 -14.60
C ALA A 354 0.65 -4.83 -13.92
N THR A 355 0.92 -6.08 -13.57
CA THR A 355 -0.12 -6.96 -13.03
C THR A 355 -0.59 -6.57 -11.63
N MET A 356 0.33 -6.34 -10.66
CA MET A 356 0.05 -5.77 -9.33
C MET A 356 1.35 -5.29 -8.64
N HIS A 357 1.25 -4.62 -7.48
CA HIS A 357 2.41 -4.16 -6.70
C HIS A 357 3.42 -3.35 -7.52
N GLY A 358 2.95 -2.51 -8.45
CA GLY A 358 3.83 -1.83 -9.38
C GLY A 358 3.59 -0.33 -9.50
N GLN A 359 4.30 0.31 -10.43
CA GLN A 359 4.14 1.74 -10.72
C GLN A 359 4.41 2.60 -9.46
N GLY A 360 5.61 2.47 -8.89
CA GLY A 360 5.99 3.22 -7.68
C GLY A 360 5.45 2.61 -6.39
N PHE A 361 5.49 1.29 -6.25
CA PHE A 361 5.01 0.59 -5.06
C PHE A 361 6.11 0.46 -3.98
N GLY A 362 5.79 0.82 -2.73
CA GLY A 362 6.72 0.75 -1.60
C GLY A 362 6.28 -0.22 -0.51
N PHE A 363 6.98 -1.32 -0.34
CA PHE A 363 6.83 -2.25 0.77
C PHE A 363 7.68 -1.83 1.99
N THR A 364 7.60 -2.59 3.09
CA THR A 364 8.44 -2.45 4.31
C THR A 364 9.88 -1.99 4.02
N ARG A 365 10.31 -0.88 4.63
CA ARG A 365 11.65 -0.25 4.46
C ARG A 365 12.07 0.01 3.00
N GLY A 366 11.14 -0.02 2.05
CA GLY A 366 11.37 0.22 0.63
C GLY A 366 10.88 1.58 0.18
N VAL A 367 11.52 2.12 -0.85
CA VAL A 367 11.04 3.29 -1.60
C VAL A 367 10.84 2.90 -3.05
N GLY A 368 9.60 2.85 -3.49
CA GLY A 368 9.24 2.63 -4.89
C GLY A 368 8.90 3.95 -5.57
N VAL A 369 9.46 4.17 -6.76
CA VAL A 369 9.30 5.44 -7.49
C VAL A 369 8.92 5.18 -8.95
N LEU A 370 7.83 5.82 -9.39
CA LEU A 370 7.49 6.00 -10.79
C LEU A 370 7.52 7.49 -11.14
N ARG A 371 8.18 7.82 -12.25
CA ARG A 371 8.03 9.11 -12.93
C ARG A 371 7.68 8.89 -14.39
N VAL A 372 6.67 9.60 -14.86
CA VAL A 372 6.26 9.59 -16.25
C VAL A 372 6.11 11.03 -16.74
N LYS A 373 6.73 11.34 -17.87
CA LYS A 373 6.57 12.61 -18.56
C LYS A 373 6.33 12.38 -20.05
N GLY A 374 5.20 12.82 -20.57
CA GLY A 374 4.85 12.59 -21.97
C GLY A 374 3.56 13.28 -22.38
N ASP A 375 2.97 12.81 -23.47
CA ASP A 375 1.65 13.19 -23.94
C ASP A 375 0.79 11.93 -24.02
N ARG A 376 -0.47 11.99 -23.60
CA ARG A 376 -1.42 10.86 -23.62
C ARG A 376 -0.85 9.56 -23.06
N ALA A 377 -0.18 9.65 -21.92
CA ALA A 377 0.35 8.48 -21.22
C ALA A 377 -0.79 7.51 -20.85
N GLN A 378 -0.55 6.22 -21.03
CA GLN A 378 -1.48 5.14 -20.64
C GLN A 378 -0.85 4.30 -19.54
N LEU A 379 -1.45 4.29 -18.36
CA LEU A 379 -0.96 3.55 -17.19
C LEU A 379 -2.05 2.60 -16.71
N GLU A 380 -1.84 1.30 -16.84
CA GLU A 380 -2.72 0.26 -16.34
C GLU A 380 -1.98 -0.54 -15.25
N CYS A 381 -2.59 -0.70 -14.07
CA CYS A 381 -2.02 -1.59 -13.05
C CYS A 381 -3.05 -2.22 -12.14
N GLY A 382 -2.94 -3.54 -11.90
CA GLY A 382 -3.82 -4.19 -10.93
C GLY A 382 -5.24 -4.42 -11.41
N LEU A 383 -5.41 -4.80 -12.68
CA LEU A 383 -6.71 -4.98 -13.34
C LEU A 383 -7.02 -6.46 -13.65
N GLU A 384 -6.14 -7.39 -13.26
CA GLU A 384 -6.21 -8.80 -13.67
C GLU A 384 -6.64 -9.74 -12.54
N HIS A 385 -6.15 -9.49 -11.31
CA HIS A 385 -6.33 -10.40 -10.18
C HIS A 385 -7.57 -10.05 -9.38
N PRO A 386 -8.63 -10.88 -9.41
CA PRO A 386 -9.90 -10.55 -8.79
C PRO A 386 -9.77 -10.39 -7.28
N ASP A 387 -10.45 -9.37 -6.76
CA ASP A 387 -10.52 -9.12 -5.33
C ASP A 387 -11.67 -9.93 -4.71
N PRO A 388 -11.45 -10.65 -3.61
CA PRO A 388 -12.50 -11.47 -3.00
C PRO A 388 -13.68 -10.64 -2.47
N ARG A 389 -13.47 -9.37 -2.14
CA ARG A 389 -14.45 -8.49 -1.48
C ARG A 389 -15.53 -7.95 -2.43
N ASP A 390 -15.28 -7.96 -3.74
CA ASP A 390 -16.19 -7.36 -4.73
C ASP A 390 -16.04 -8.03 -6.10
N ALA A 391 -17.16 -8.28 -6.78
CA ALA A 391 -17.19 -9.09 -8.00
C ALA A 391 -16.53 -8.43 -9.24
N LEU A 392 -16.45 -7.09 -9.27
CA LEU A 392 -15.86 -6.31 -10.37
C LEU A 392 -14.49 -5.72 -9.97
N ALA A 393 -13.99 -6.07 -8.80
CA ALA A 393 -12.76 -5.53 -8.25
C ALA A 393 -11.57 -6.43 -8.55
N ALA A 394 -10.42 -5.79 -8.65
CA ALA A 394 -9.11 -6.41 -8.68
C ALA A 394 -8.21 -5.82 -7.59
N ILE A 395 -7.22 -6.59 -7.14
CA ILE A 395 -6.19 -6.09 -6.23
C ILE A 395 -5.10 -5.41 -7.06
N SER A 396 -4.76 -4.16 -6.72
CA SER A 396 -3.71 -3.41 -7.43
C SER A 396 -2.47 -3.17 -6.58
N MET A 397 -2.57 -2.35 -5.53
CA MET A 397 -1.39 -1.84 -4.80
C MET A 397 -0.41 -1.13 -5.75
N CYS A 398 -0.91 -0.18 -6.54
CA CYS A 398 -0.15 0.45 -7.62
C CYS A 398 -0.14 1.98 -7.56
N GLN A 399 0.65 2.62 -8.43
CA GLN A 399 0.56 4.06 -8.69
C GLN A 399 0.82 4.86 -7.40
N GLY A 400 1.99 4.65 -6.81
CA GLY A 400 2.38 5.33 -5.57
C GLY A 400 1.74 4.73 -4.32
N ALA A 401 1.58 3.41 -4.25
CA ALA A 401 1.00 2.75 -3.07
C ALA A 401 2.09 2.35 -2.06
N GLY A 402 1.92 2.69 -0.79
CA GLY A 402 2.79 2.28 0.32
C GLY A 402 2.12 1.22 1.19
N TYR A 403 2.79 0.09 1.44
CA TYR A 403 2.19 -1.08 2.09
C TYR A 403 3.07 -1.70 3.17
N GLY A 404 2.49 -1.88 4.35
CA GLY A 404 2.98 -2.76 5.40
C GLY A 404 2.11 -4.01 5.54
N PRO A 405 2.69 -5.21 5.71
CA PRO A 405 1.93 -6.39 6.07
C PRO A 405 1.41 -6.22 7.50
N ARG A 406 0.10 -5.95 7.61
CA ARG A 406 -0.56 -5.60 8.88
C ARG A 406 -0.20 -6.57 9.99
N ALA A 407 0.14 -6.01 11.15
CA ALA A 407 0.57 -6.70 12.36
C ALA A 407 1.94 -7.42 12.27
N PHE A 408 2.57 -7.52 11.09
CA PHE A 408 3.93 -8.06 10.96
C PHE A 408 5.00 -6.95 10.98
N ALA A 409 4.89 -5.99 10.05
CA ALA A 409 5.85 -4.88 9.93
C ALA A 409 5.21 -3.64 9.31
N ALA A 410 5.78 -2.47 9.61
CA ALA A 410 5.37 -1.20 9.01
C ALA A 410 5.70 -1.13 7.51
N GLY A 411 4.93 -0.34 6.78
CA GLY A 411 5.13 -0.12 5.36
C GLY A 411 6.30 0.79 5.00
N GLY A 412 6.48 0.99 3.69
CA GLY A 412 7.44 1.94 3.12
C GLY A 412 6.76 3.07 2.37
N PHE A 413 7.47 3.62 1.38
CA PHE A 413 7.05 4.78 0.59
C PHE A 413 6.81 4.37 -0.85
N GLY A 414 5.56 4.48 -1.30
CA GLY A 414 5.21 4.38 -2.72
C GLY A 414 5.00 5.77 -3.31
N LEU A 415 5.73 6.11 -4.37
CA LEU A 415 5.72 7.42 -5.00
C LEU A 415 5.45 7.31 -6.50
N ALA A 416 4.46 8.04 -7.01
CA ALA A 416 4.21 8.14 -8.44
C ALA A 416 3.99 9.59 -8.86
N ARG A 417 4.72 10.03 -9.88
CA ARG A 417 4.55 11.33 -10.52
C ARG A 417 4.27 11.17 -12.00
N VAL A 418 3.21 11.81 -12.49
CA VAL A 418 2.81 11.75 -13.89
C VAL A 418 2.56 13.15 -14.43
N GLU A 419 3.30 13.52 -15.46
CA GLU A 419 3.16 14.78 -16.20
C GLU A 419 2.73 14.46 -17.64
N SER A 420 1.43 14.54 -17.91
CA SER A 420 0.88 14.19 -19.22
C SER A 420 -0.51 14.78 -19.42
N ALA A 421 -0.69 15.57 -20.48
CA ALA A 421 -2.01 15.93 -20.96
C ALA A 421 -2.68 14.72 -21.64
N GLY A 422 -4.01 14.65 -21.60
CA GLY A 422 -4.81 13.58 -22.21
C GLY A 422 -4.47 12.16 -21.73
N ALA A 423 -3.98 12.01 -20.49
CA ALA A 423 -3.56 10.73 -19.93
C ALA A 423 -4.77 9.82 -19.60
N GLU A 424 -4.55 8.51 -19.65
CA GLU A 424 -5.48 7.48 -19.20
C GLU A 424 -4.80 6.64 -18.12
N ILE A 425 -5.29 6.73 -16.89
CA ILE A 425 -4.66 6.09 -15.72
C ILE A 425 -5.69 5.24 -15.01
N ASP A 426 -5.50 3.92 -15.07
CA ASP A 426 -6.41 2.92 -14.54
C ASP A 426 -5.76 2.06 -13.48
N ALA A 427 -6.46 1.95 -12.36
CA ALA A 427 -6.17 0.97 -11.32
C ALA A 427 -7.47 0.58 -10.61
N ASN A 428 -7.38 -0.32 -9.65
CA ASN A 428 -8.53 -0.85 -8.93
C ASN A 428 -8.40 -0.56 -7.43
N TYR A 429 -8.14 -1.56 -6.57
CA TYR A 429 -7.99 -1.33 -5.12
C TYR A 429 -6.58 -0.88 -4.73
N PHE A 430 -6.50 0.04 -3.76
CA PHE A 430 -5.25 0.52 -3.18
C PHE A 430 -4.29 1.12 -4.22
N ALA A 431 -4.68 2.25 -4.80
CA ALA A 431 -3.88 2.88 -5.84
C ALA A 431 -3.90 4.42 -5.77
N GLN A 432 -3.06 5.06 -6.57
CA GLN A 432 -3.06 6.52 -6.74
C GLN A 432 -2.83 7.21 -5.40
N GLY A 433 -1.71 6.88 -4.76
CA GLY A 433 -1.29 7.49 -3.50
C GLY A 433 -1.95 6.87 -2.26
N SER A 434 -2.24 5.57 -2.26
CA SER A 434 -2.82 4.89 -1.10
C SER A 434 -1.74 4.43 -0.11
N GLY A 435 -1.96 4.65 1.18
CA GLY A 435 -1.18 4.06 2.26
C GLY A 435 -1.92 2.93 2.97
N TYR A 436 -1.20 1.85 3.31
CA TYR A 436 -1.72 0.72 4.08
C TYR A 436 -0.73 0.29 5.17
N TRP A 437 -1.18 0.24 6.42
CA TRP A 437 -0.41 -0.18 7.60
C TRP A 437 0.99 0.46 7.77
N HIS A 438 1.04 1.61 8.43
CA HIS A 438 2.26 2.40 8.65
C HIS A 438 3.05 2.65 7.35
N GLY A 439 2.37 2.66 6.21
CA GLY A 439 2.92 2.99 4.90
C GLY A 439 2.50 4.39 4.45
N PHE A 440 3.27 4.96 3.53
CA PHE A 440 2.95 6.22 2.86
C PHE A 440 2.78 5.99 1.37
N GLY A 441 1.65 6.40 0.82
CA GLY A 441 1.43 6.48 -0.62
C GLY A 441 1.30 7.92 -1.11
N GLY A 442 1.99 8.27 -2.20
CA GLY A 442 1.93 9.58 -2.84
C GLY A 442 1.73 9.49 -4.35
N PHE A 443 0.73 10.20 -4.87
CA PHE A 443 0.47 10.33 -6.30
C PHE A 443 0.31 11.80 -6.70
N TRP A 444 1.20 12.28 -7.56
CA TRP A 444 1.21 13.66 -8.06
C TRP A 444 1.01 13.65 -9.58
N PHE A 445 -0.06 14.29 -10.02
CA PHE A 445 -0.43 14.39 -11.43
C PHE A 445 -0.42 15.84 -11.89
N ALA A 446 0.11 16.09 -13.09
CA ALA A 446 0.01 17.36 -13.79
C ALA A 446 -0.37 17.14 -15.26
N GLY A 447 -1.44 17.77 -15.72
CA GLY A 447 -1.88 17.68 -17.10
C GLY A 447 -3.36 18.02 -17.26
N ASP A 448 -3.76 18.31 -18.49
CA ASP A 448 -5.13 18.69 -18.82
C ASP A 448 -5.87 17.56 -19.54
N GLY A 449 -7.20 17.56 -19.48
CA GLY A 449 -8.05 16.70 -20.31
C GLY A 449 -7.86 15.20 -20.10
N SER A 450 -7.43 14.78 -18.90
CA SER A 450 -7.04 13.39 -18.60
C SER A 450 -8.11 12.63 -17.83
N ARG A 451 -8.09 11.29 -17.93
CA ARG A 451 -8.97 10.39 -17.17
C ARG A 451 -8.16 9.58 -16.17
N ILE A 452 -8.49 9.73 -14.88
CA ILE A 452 -7.80 9.06 -13.77
C ILE A 452 -8.85 8.29 -12.98
N GLN A 453 -8.83 6.97 -13.09
CA GLN A 453 -9.88 6.09 -12.59
C GLN A 453 -9.33 5.07 -11.60
N SER A 454 -10.07 4.84 -10.51
CA SER A 454 -9.77 3.84 -9.49
C SER A 454 -11.03 3.24 -8.89
N ARG A 455 -10.94 2.07 -8.25
CA ARG A 455 -12.11 1.43 -7.64
C ARG A 455 -12.30 1.88 -6.20
N ARG A 456 -11.52 1.38 -5.23
CA ARG A 456 -11.74 1.65 -3.80
C ARG A 456 -10.43 1.77 -3.02
N TYR A 457 -10.44 2.60 -1.97
CA TYR A 457 -9.26 2.89 -1.15
C TYR A 457 -8.11 3.43 -2.01
N ALA A 458 -8.42 4.42 -2.83
CA ALA A 458 -7.46 5.00 -3.76
C ALA A 458 -7.50 6.54 -3.64
N LYS A 459 -6.69 7.22 -4.44
CA LYS A 459 -6.70 8.69 -4.57
C LYS A 459 -6.38 9.39 -3.24
N GLY A 460 -5.24 9.05 -2.66
CA GLY A 460 -4.78 9.63 -1.39
C GLY A 460 -5.49 9.07 -0.16
N ALA A 461 -5.87 7.79 -0.17
CA ALA A 461 -6.49 7.14 0.98
C ALA A 461 -5.45 6.59 1.97
N GLY A 462 -5.65 6.82 3.26
CA GLY A 462 -4.88 6.20 4.34
C GLY A 462 -5.70 5.11 5.02
N VAL A 463 -5.17 3.88 5.09
CA VAL A 463 -5.90 2.71 5.59
C VAL A 463 -5.10 1.97 6.65
N HIS A 464 -5.71 1.74 7.82
CA HIS A 464 -5.11 1.03 8.95
C HIS A 464 -3.82 1.70 9.45
N VAL A 465 -3.90 2.86 10.10
CA VAL A 465 -2.71 3.55 10.64
C VAL A 465 -1.69 3.90 9.54
N ALA A 466 -2.15 4.45 8.42
CA ALA A 466 -1.30 4.77 7.27
C ALA A 466 -1.67 6.10 6.63
N LEU A 467 -0.82 6.58 5.73
CA LEU A 467 -0.90 7.91 5.14
C LEU A 467 -1.08 7.80 3.62
N GLY A 468 -2.10 8.46 3.08
CA GLY A 468 -2.29 8.60 1.63
C GLY A 468 -2.30 10.06 1.21
N ALA A 469 -1.65 10.37 0.08
CA ALA A 469 -1.61 11.72 -0.48
C ALA A 469 -1.85 11.70 -2.00
N LEU A 470 -2.72 12.60 -2.44
CA LEU A 470 -3.01 12.88 -3.85
C LEU A 470 -2.82 14.36 -4.15
N GLU A 471 -2.16 14.69 -5.26
CA GLU A 471 -2.19 16.02 -5.84
C GLU A 471 -2.48 15.93 -7.34
N ILE A 472 -3.46 16.69 -7.81
CA ILE A 472 -3.82 16.80 -9.22
C ILE A 472 -3.79 18.28 -9.59
N VAL A 473 -3.06 18.62 -10.65
CA VAL A 473 -2.96 19.96 -11.21
C VAL A 473 -3.30 19.92 -12.70
N GLY A 474 -4.24 20.77 -13.13
CA GLY A 474 -4.62 20.94 -14.52
C GLY A 474 -6.13 20.96 -14.71
N ASP A 475 -6.52 21.26 -15.93
CA ASP A 475 -7.90 21.58 -16.29
C ASP A 475 -8.59 20.41 -16.98
N GLU A 476 -9.92 20.39 -16.94
CA GLU A 476 -10.76 19.47 -17.73
C GLU A 476 -10.48 17.97 -17.47
N ASN A 477 -9.91 17.63 -16.32
CA ASN A 477 -9.65 16.25 -15.93
C ASN A 477 -10.91 15.57 -15.40
N ARG A 478 -11.01 14.26 -15.64
CA ARG A 478 -12.05 13.36 -15.12
C ARG A 478 -11.46 12.42 -14.09
N ILE A 479 -11.80 12.66 -12.83
CA ILE A 479 -11.24 11.97 -11.66
C ILE A 479 -12.35 11.09 -11.09
N LEU A 480 -12.29 9.79 -11.38
CA LEU A 480 -13.41 8.87 -11.17
C LEU A 480 -13.06 7.80 -10.12
N ASN A 481 -13.94 7.59 -9.15
CA ASN A 481 -13.76 6.60 -8.10
C ASN A 481 -15.09 5.88 -7.78
N TRP A 482 -15.13 4.55 -7.80
CA TRP A 482 -16.37 3.81 -7.50
C TRP A 482 -16.62 3.61 -6.00
N GLY A 483 -15.60 3.68 -5.16
CA GLY A 483 -15.72 3.41 -3.73
C GLY A 483 -15.41 4.64 -2.89
N VAL A 484 -14.45 4.49 -1.98
CA VAL A 484 -13.99 5.56 -1.10
C VAL A 484 -12.70 6.20 -1.61
N GLY A 485 -12.61 7.53 -1.48
CA GLY A 485 -11.57 8.41 -2.05
C GLY A 485 -12.22 9.50 -2.94
N PRO A 486 -11.56 10.63 -3.25
CA PRO A 486 -10.24 11.07 -2.76
C PRO A 486 -10.24 11.43 -1.27
N ALA A 487 -9.05 11.45 -0.65
CA ALA A 487 -8.81 11.81 0.75
C ALA A 487 -9.66 11.05 1.78
N TYR A 488 -9.56 9.71 1.80
CA TYR A 488 -10.32 8.89 2.73
C TYR A 488 -9.42 8.37 3.86
N GLY A 489 -9.81 8.59 5.11
CA GLY A 489 -9.13 8.06 6.29
C GLY A 489 -9.90 6.89 6.89
N TRP A 490 -9.29 5.71 6.96
CA TRP A 490 -9.92 4.50 7.50
C TRP A 490 -9.09 3.84 8.58
N ASP A 491 -9.72 3.48 9.71
CA ASP A 491 -9.12 2.69 10.79
C ASP A 491 -7.81 3.32 11.26
N TRP A 492 -7.89 4.56 11.76
CA TRP A 492 -6.73 5.40 12.11
C TRP A 492 -5.85 5.82 10.93
N GLY A 493 -6.22 5.53 9.69
CA GLY A 493 -5.55 6.05 8.52
C GLY A 493 -5.89 7.52 8.24
N ILE A 494 -4.97 8.22 7.58
CA ILE A 494 -5.08 9.64 7.24
C ILE A 494 -5.04 9.79 5.73
N GLY A 495 -6.11 10.31 5.15
CA GLY A 495 -6.20 10.60 3.73
C GLY A 495 -6.03 12.09 3.42
N HIS A 496 -5.26 12.41 2.39
CA HIS A 496 -5.03 13.78 1.92
C HIS A 496 -5.19 13.88 0.41
N ALA A 497 -5.90 14.91 -0.07
CA ALA A 497 -6.03 15.19 -1.48
C ALA A 497 -6.09 16.68 -1.80
N VAL A 498 -5.39 17.08 -2.85
CA VAL A 498 -5.42 18.42 -3.44
C VAL A 498 -5.74 18.31 -4.92
N ILE A 499 -6.75 19.03 -5.38
CA ILE A 499 -7.14 19.10 -6.79
C ILE A 499 -7.17 20.58 -7.17
N ARG A 500 -6.37 20.99 -8.17
CA ARG A 500 -6.32 22.37 -8.66
C ARG A 500 -6.49 22.42 -10.16
N GLY A 501 -7.33 23.35 -10.61
CA GLY A 501 -7.59 23.63 -12.01
C GLY A 501 -9.08 23.74 -12.30
N ASP A 502 -9.38 24.19 -13.49
CA ASP A 502 -10.72 24.56 -13.91
C ASP A 502 -11.44 23.43 -14.62
N ARG A 503 -12.77 23.42 -14.54
CA ARG A 503 -13.66 22.53 -15.31
C ARG A 503 -13.39 21.02 -15.12
N ASN A 504 -12.75 20.64 -14.02
CA ASN A 504 -12.56 19.25 -13.64
C ASN A 504 -13.89 18.57 -13.25
N GLU A 505 -14.03 17.29 -13.56
CA GLU A 505 -15.08 16.40 -13.05
C GLU A 505 -14.48 15.51 -11.96
N VAL A 506 -15.05 15.54 -10.75
CA VAL A 506 -14.66 14.64 -9.66
C VAL A 506 -15.86 13.83 -9.22
N PHE A 507 -15.78 12.51 -9.35
CA PHE A 507 -16.84 11.57 -9.01
C PHE A 507 -16.36 10.54 -7.99
N THR A 508 -17.18 10.36 -6.96
CA THR A 508 -17.06 9.29 -5.96
C THR A 508 -18.44 8.74 -5.61
N ASP A 509 -18.57 7.42 -5.44
CA ASP A 509 -19.86 6.80 -5.11
C ASP A 509 -20.16 6.75 -3.61
N TRP A 510 -19.16 6.46 -2.75
CA TRP A 510 -19.42 6.18 -1.32
C TRP A 510 -19.00 7.32 -0.40
N GLY A 511 -17.74 7.74 -0.44
CA GLY A 511 -17.24 8.78 0.46
C GLY A 511 -15.91 9.40 0.02
N SER A 512 -15.83 10.72 0.11
CA SER A 512 -14.63 11.51 -0.22
C SER A 512 -14.36 12.53 0.87
N GLY A 513 -13.10 12.82 1.19
CA GLY A 513 -12.75 13.76 2.26
C GLY A 513 -13.41 13.35 3.57
N HIS A 514 -13.44 12.04 3.85
CA HIS A 514 -14.20 11.43 4.95
C HIS A 514 -13.26 10.66 5.88
N GLY A 515 -13.48 10.81 7.17
CA GLY A 515 -12.82 10.01 8.19
C GLY A 515 -13.79 8.99 8.79
N ASP A 516 -13.43 7.70 8.76
CA ASP A 516 -14.18 6.62 9.38
C ASP A 516 -13.30 5.73 10.27
N VAL A 517 -13.89 5.13 11.29
CA VAL A 517 -13.23 4.20 12.21
C VAL A 517 -11.99 4.84 12.85
N ASN A 518 -12.13 6.05 13.38
CA ASN A 518 -11.05 6.89 13.93
C ASN A 518 -10.02 7.39 12.89
N GLY A 519 -10.33 7.34 11.60
CA GLY A 519 -9.49 7.90 10.54
C GLY A 519 -9.66 9.41 10.38
N HIS A 520 -8.69 10.05 9.71
CA HIS A 520 -8.73 11.49 9.46
C HIS A 520 -8.62 11.83 7.96
N ALA A 521 -9.21 12.94 7.54
CA ALA A 521 -9.20 13.36 6.14
C ALA A 521 -8.96 14.86 5.95
N PHE A 522 -8.15 15.20 4.96
CA PHE A 522 -7.87 16.58 4.54
C PHE A 522 -8.06 16.71 3.02
N ALA A 523 -9.02 17.54 2.59
CA ALA A 523 -9.30 17.74 1.18
C ALA A 523 -9.22 19.22 0.77
N ARG A 524 -8.66 19.49 -0.40
CA ARG A 524 -8.67 20.82 -1.02
C ARG A 524 -8.97 20.71 -2.49
N ILE A 525 -9.98 21.45 -2.95
CA ILE A 525 -10.35 21.51 -4.36
C ILE A 525 -10.48 22.98 -4.77
N GLU A 526 -9.74 23.39 -5.79
CA GLU A 526 -9.67 24.77 -6.24
C GLU A 526 -9.77 24.89 -7.75
N GLY A 527 -10.49 25.91 -8.21
CA GLY A 527 -10.64 26.26 -9.61
C GLY A 527 -12.09 26.44 -10.00
N ASP A 528 -12.28 27.08 -11.14
CA ASP A 528 -13.57 27.56 -11.61
C ASP A 528 -14.31 26.51 -12.44
N GLY A 529 -15.64 26.51 -12.36
CA GLY A 529 -16.50 25.66 -13.19
C GLY A 529 -16.33 24.15 -12.95
N ASN A 530 -15.74 23.74 -11.83
CA ASN A 530 -15.59 22.34 -11.47
C ASN A 530 -16.95 21.67 -11.22
N ARG A 531 -17.08 20.38 -11.51
CA ARG A 531 -18.28 19.57 -11.26
C ARG A 531 -17.93 18.43 -10.31
N LEU A 532 -18.49 18.48 -9.11
CA LEU A 532 -18.08 17.65 -7.99
C LEU A 532 -19.26 16.81 -7.49
N GLN A 533 -19.18 15.49 -7.63
CA GLN A 533 -20.09 14.54 -6.99
C GLN A 533 -19.32 13.81 -5.88
N LEU A 534 -19.38 14.39 -4.67
CA LEU A 534 -18.55 14.02 -3.53
C LEU A 534 -19.44 13.75 -2.31
N PRO A 535 -19.97 12.52 -2.17
CA PRO A 535 -20.68 12.12 -0.97
C PRO A 535 -19.73 12.19 0.23
N GLU A 536 -20.27 12.59 1.39
CA GLU A 536 -19.53 12.59 2.68
C GLU A 536 -18.35 13.57 2.73
N LEU A 537 -18.30 14.54 1.80
CA LEU A 537 -17.26 15.55 1.80
C LEU A 537 -17.20 16.29 3.13
N GLY A 538 -16.06 16.19 3.80
CA GLY A 538 -15.79 16.83 5.07
C GLY A 538 -16.60 16.25 6.22
N THR A 539 -17.03 14.98 6.18
CA THR A 539 -17.69 14.34 7.32
C THR A 539 -16.74 13.45 8.11
N GLY A 540 -16.80 13.56 9.43
CA GLY A 540 -16.23 12.60 10.38
C GLY A 540 -17.32 11.88 11.17
N ILE A 541 -16.99 10.73 11.78
CA ILE A 541 -17.89 9.94 12.61
C ILE A 541 -17.20 9.42 13.87
N LEU A 542 -17.96 9.34 14.97
CA LEU A 542 -17.53 8.67 16.19
C LEU A 542 -17.83 7.16 16.11
N LYS A 543 -16.79 6.33 15.99
CA LYS A 543 -16.87 4.87 16.05
C LYS A 543 -15.77 4.32 16.95
N ARG A 544 -15.96 3.13 17.54
CA ARG A 544 -14.91 2.37 18.26
C ARG A 544 -14.08 3.20 19.24
N THR A 545 -14.71 4.17 19.93
CA THR A 545 -14.18 5.00 21.04
C THR A 545 -13.35 6.25 20.71
N ALA A 546 -13.14 6.61 19.44
CA ALA A 546 -12.55 7.92 19.11
C ALA A 546 -13.24 8.56 17.89
N PRO A 547 -13.28 9.90 17.82
CA PRO A 547 -13.81 10.59 16.66
C PRO A 547 -12.86 10.45 15.47
N SER A 548 -13.43 10.21 14.31
CA SER A 548 -12.78 10.53 13.04
C SER A 548 -12.99 12.00 12.71
N TYR A 549 -11.99 12.67 12.15
CA TYR A 549 -12.07 14.08 11.79
C TYR A 549 -11.90 14.29 10.29
N ALA A 550 -12.64 15.23 9.70
CA ALA A 550 -12.54 15.52 8.28
C ALA A 550 -12.67 17.01 7.98
N LEU A 551 -11.66 17.58 7.32
CA LEU A 551 -11.64 18.99 6.97
C LEU A 551 -11.47 19.14 5.45
N ALA A 552 -12.32 19.96 4.85
CA ALA A 552 -12.26 20.23 3.42
C ALA A 552 -12.28 21.73 3.12
N THR A 553 -11.64 22.11 2.01
CA THR A 553 -11.69 23.47 1.45
C THR A 553 -12.11 23.38 -0.01
N LEU A 554 -13.08 24.20 -0.42
CA LEU A 554 -13.53 24.34 -1.80
C LEU A 554 -13.39 25.80 -2.23
N ALA A 555 -12.74 26.05 -3.36
CA ALA A 555 -12.62 27.39 -3.92
C ALA A 555 -12.93 27.41 -5.42
N GLY A 556 -13.68 28.42 -5.87
CA GLY A 556 -13.87 28.69 -7.29
C GLY A 556 -15.27 29.17 -7.68
N ALA A 557 -15.34 29.98 -8.73
CA ALA A 557 -16.57 30.51 -9.28
C ALA A 557 -17.27 29.49 -10.18
N GLY A 558 -18.59 29.36 -10.03
CA GLY A 558 -19.41 28.49 -10.88
C GLY A 558 -19.18 26.99 -10.67
N THR A 559 -18.40 26.61 -9.66
CA THR A 559 -18.19 25.22 -9.26
C THR A 559 -19.49 24.65 -8.68
N ARG A 560 -19.89 23.47 -9.16
CA ARG A 560 -21.11 22.77 -8.75
C ARG A 560 -20.78 21.56 -7.89
N LEU A 561 -21.46 21.43 -6.76
CA LEU A 561 -21.28 20.34 -5.80
C LEU A 561 -22.59 19.59 -5.58
N ARG A 562 -22.52 18.26 -5.68
CA ARG A 562 -23.51 17.34 -5.12
C ARG A 562 -22.88 16.59 -3.94
N ALA A 563 -23.38 16.88 -2.75
CA ALA A 563 -23.04 16.18 -1.51
C ALA A 563 -24.33 15.78 -0.79
N ALA A 564 -24.48 14.49 -0.46
CA ALA A 564 -25.73 13.94 0.08
C ALA A 564 -26.16 14.57 1.42
N GLN A 565 -25.21 15.14 2.17
CA GLN A 565 -25.45 15.74 3.49
C GLN A 565 -26.11 17.11 3.43
N VAL A 566 -26.15 17.75 2.26
CA VAL A 566 -26.67 19.11 2.12
C VAL A 566 -27.85 19.10 1.15
N SER A 567 -29.04 19.34 1.68
CA SER A 567 -30.31 19.10 0.99
C SER A 567 -30.92 20.33 0.29
N SER A 568 -30.34 21.52 0.43
CA SER A 568 -30.87 22.76 -0.16
C SER A 568 -30.01 23.30 -1.31
N ALA A 569 -30.63 23.57 -2.45
CA ALA A 569 -30.00 24.24 -3.59
C ALA A 569 -29.86 25.76 -3.33
N ALA A 570 -28.77 26.16 -2.70
CA ALA A 570 -28.38 27.56 -2.54
C ALA A 570 -26.87 27.71 -2.80
N ALA A 571 -26.43 28.92 -3.15
CA ALA A 571 -25.02 29.24 -3.10
C ALA A 571 -24.54 29.09 -1.65
N LEU A 572 -23.48 28.32 -1.45
CA LEU A 572 -22.91 28.16 -0.11
C LEU A 572 -22.10 29.41 0.23
N GLY A 573 -22.30 29.93 1.45
CA GLY A 573 -21.52 31.04 2.00
C GLY A 573 -20.10 30.61 2.37
N ALA A 574 -19.57 31.07 3.50
CA ALA A 574 -18.20 30.80 3.94
C ALA A 574 -17.93 29.35 4.43
N GLY A 575 -18.77 28.37 4.07
CA GLY A 575 -18.66 26.96 4.45
C GLY A 575 -19.87 26.38 5.18
N PHE A 576 -19.79 25.11 5.55
CA PHE A 576 -20.79 24.36 6.30
C PHE A 576 -20.17 23.25 7.15
N GLN A 577 -20.93 22.71 8.11
CA GLN A 577 -20.50 21.65 9.00
C GLN A 577 -21.39 20.41 8.80
N PRO A 578 -20.96 19.41 7.99
CA PRO A 578 -21.83 18.28 7.65
C PRO A 578 -21.90 17.20 8.73
N SER A 579 -21.02 17.22 9.74
CA SER A 579 -21.14 16.37 10.93
C SER A 579 -20.49 17.04 12.16
N ALA A 580 -20.68 16.46 13.35
CA ALA A 580 -20.07 17.00 14.57
C ALA A 580 -18.52 17.02 14.52
N TRP A 581 -17.91 16.22 13.65
CA TRP A 581 -16.45 16.02 13.56
C TRP A 581 -15.88 16.40 12.21
N GLY A 582 -16.64 17.10 11.37
CA GLY A 582 -16.13 17.53 10.08
C GLY A 582 -16.69 18.86 9.60
N ALA A 583 -15.89 19.56 8.78
CA ALA A 583 -16.16 20.90 8.30
C ALA A 583 -15.69 21.10 6.86
N VAL A 584 -16.41 21.96 6.13
CA VAL A 584 -16.09 22.36 4.77
C VAL A 584 -16.04 23.89 4.71
N ALA A 585 -14.88 24.45 4.42
CA ALA A 585 -14.73 25.87 4.12
C ALA A 585 -14.97 26.14 2.62
N ILE A 586 -15.61 27.26 2.31
CA ILE A 586 -15.92 27.64 0.92
C ILE A 586 -15.44 29.07 0.65
N GLU A 587 -14.73 29.22 -0.47
CA GLU A 587 -14.27 30.49 -0.99
C GLU A 587 -14.78 30.70 -2.43
N GLY A 588 -15.44 31.82 -2.69
CA GLY A 588 -16.08 32.08 -3.98
C GLY A 588 -17.51 31.53 -4.07
N GLN A 589 -18.02 31.39 -5.30
CA GLN A 589 -19.41 31.05 -5.57
C GLN A 589 -19.56 29.57 -5.93
N VAL A 590 -19.56 28.71 -4.91
CA VAL A 590 -19.87 27.28 -5.05
C VAL A 590 -21.39 27.08 -4.98
N ILE A 591 -21.93 26.35 -5.95
CA ILE A 591 -23.37 26.08 -6.13
C ILE A 591 -23.66 24.65 -5.70
N LEU A 592 -24.61 24.46 -4.80
CA LEU A 592 -25.17 23.12 -4.55
C LEU A 592 -26.13 22.73 -5.67
N ASP A 593 -25.81 21.64 -6.35
CA ASP A 593 -26.58 21.11 -7.48
C ASP A 593 -26.98 19.65 -7.18
N PRO A 594 -28.13 19.41 -6.50
CA PRO A 594 -28.63 18.06 -6.24
C PRO A 594 -28.93 17.24 -7.51
N ALA A 595 -29.12 17.92 -8.64
CA ALA A 595 -29.40 17.30 -9.94
C ALA A 595 -28.13 16.96 -10.72
N LEU A 596 -26.94 17.38 -10.25
CA LEU A 596 -25.67 17.01 -10.86
C LEU A 596 -25.53 15.49 -10.88
N ALA A 597 -25.38 14.95 -12.08
CA ALA A 597 -25.11 13.55 -12.32
C ALA A 597 -23.89 13.46 -13.23
N LEU A 598 -22.80 12.94 -12.70
CA LEU A 598 -21.61 12.62 -13.49
C LEU A 598 -21.68 11.16 -13.95
N ALA A 599 -21.07 10.85 -15.09
CA ALA A 599 -20.99 9.48 -15.56
C ALA A 599 -20.13 8.65 -14.59
N ALA A 600 -20.68 7.53 -14.12
CA ALA A 600 -19.95 6.59 -13.30
C ALA A 600 -18.75 5.99 -14.11
N PRO A 601 -17.68 5.59 -13.42
CA PRO A 601 -16.59 4.84 -14.05
C PRO A 601 -17.08 3.53 -14.66
N ASP A 602 -16.55 3.19 -15.83
CA ASP A 602 -16.81 1.91 -16.50
C ASP A 602 -15.81 0.85 -16.05
N TRP A 603 -16.28 -0.36 -15.77
CA TRP A 603 -15.47 -1.45 -15.24
C TRP A 603 -15.63 -2.69 -16.08
N ARG A 604 -14.49 -3.26 -16.49
CA ARG A 604 -14.47 -4.55 -17.17
C ARG A 604 -14.95 -5.64 -16.21
N PRO A 605 -15.94 -6.46 -16.60
CA PRO A 605 -16.35 -7.62 -15.81
C PRO A 605 -15.19 -8.60 -15.60
N MET A 606 -15.14 -9.26 -14.44
CA MET A 606 -14.07 -10.20 -14.07
C MET A 606 -14.56 -11.64 -13.89
N ASP A 607 -15.78 -11.97 -14.31
CA ASP A 607 -16.43 -13.24 -13.97
C ASP A 607 -15.58 -14.48 -14.30
N ALA A 608 -15.03 -14.55 -15.52
CA ALA A 608 -14.21 -15.69 -15.95
C ALA A 608 -12.89 -15.80 -15.15
N ALA A 609 -12.21 -14.67 -14.91
CA ALA A 609 -10.99 -14.63 -14.11
C ALA A 609 -11.26 -15.00 -12.65
N ARG A 610 -12.38 -14.51 -12.09
CA ARG A 610 -12.86 -14.82 -10.75
C ARG A 610 -13.17 -16.30 -10.58
N GLU A 611 -13.87 -16.89 -11.54
CA GLU A 611 -14.22 -18.31 -11.48
C GLU A 611 -12.97 -19.20 -11.56
N ALA A 612 -12.02 -18.87 -12.45
CA ALA A 612 -10.74 -19.58 -12.55
C ALA A 612 -9.91 -19.46 -11.26
N ALA A 613 -9.79 -18.26 -10.71
CA ALA A 613 -9.08 -18.02 -9.46
C ALA A 613 -9.75 -18.73 -8.27
N ALA A 614 -11.09 -18.71 -8.18
CA ALA A 614 -11.85 -19.41 -7.13
C ALA A 614 -11.66 -20.94 -7.19
N ARG A 615 -11.58 -21.54 -8.39
CA ARG A 615 -11.28 -22.96 -8.54
C ARG A 615 -9.87 -23.30 -8.07
N SER A 616 -8.88 -22.49 -8.45
CA SER A 616 -7.49 -22.68 -8.02
C SER A 616 -7.32 -22.52 -6.51
N ASP A 617 -7.94 -21.48 -5.94
CA ASP A 617 -7.90 -21.19 -4.51
C ASP A 617 -8.52 -22.32 -3.69
N ARG A 618 -9.70 -22.81 -4.12
CA ARG A 618 -10.36 -23.95 -3.50
C ARG A 618 -9.53 -25.22 -3.55
N ALA A 619 -8.97 -25.57 -4.72
CA ALA A 619 -8.14 -26.76 -4.86
C ALA A 619 -6.92 -26.72 -3.93
N TRP A 620 -6.31 -25.53 -3.77
CA TRP A 620 -5.20 -25.34 -2.85
C TRP A 620 -5.63 -25.50 -1.38
N ASN A 621 -6.75 -24.89 -0.99
CA ASN A 621 -7.28 -24.99 0.37
C ASN A 621 -7.71 -26.41 0.73
N GLU A 622 -8.37 -27.13 -0.17
CA GLU A 622 -8.80 -28.53 0.04
C GLU A 622 -7.59 -29.45 0.25
N ALA A 623 -6.53 -29.28 -0.53
CA ALA A 623 -5.29 -30.03 -0.36
C ALA A 623 -4.63 -29.76 1.01
N ARG A 624 -4.59 -28.50 1.44
CA ARG A 624 -4.03 -28.09 2.75
C ARG A 624 -4.89 -28.56 3.92
N LEU A 625 -6.21 -28.55 3.76
CA LEU A 625 -7.13 -29.06 4.77
C LEU A 625 -6.93 -30.57 4.96
N ALA A 626 -6.81 -31.33 3.87
CA ALA A 626 -6.53 -32.77 3.92
C ALA A 626 -5.14 -33.11 4.49
N GLU A 627 -4.14 -32.26 4.23
CA GLU A 627 -2.82 -32.37 4.85
C GLU A 627 -2.88 -32.12 6.36
N ALA A 628 -3.58 -31.06 6.78
CA ALA A 628 -3.74 -30.70 8.19
C ALA A 628 -4.36 -31.83 9.01
N ASP A 629 -5.31 -32.58 8.44
CA ASP A 629 -5.99 -33.69 9.13
C ASP A 629 -5.07 -34.83 9.57
N ARG A 630 -3.89 -34.92 8.96
CA ARG A 630 -2.89 -35.95 9.26
C ARG A 630 -1.88 -35.49 10.31
N LEU A 631 -1.94 -34.24 10.74
CA LEU A 631 -1.01 -33.65 11.71
C LEU A 631 -1.49 -33.90 13.15
N PRO A 632 -0.59 -33.86 14.14
CA PRO A 632 -0.96 -33.86 15.55
C PRO A 632 -1.82 -32.62 15.90
N ALA A 633 -2.55 -32.69 17.02
CA ALA A 633 -3.57 -31.70 17.36
C ALA A 633 -3.07 -30.24 17.34
N PRO A 634 -1.94 -29.86 17.98
CA PRO A 634 -1.50 -28.47 17.97
C PRO A 634 -1.25 -27.92 16.56
N GLU A 635 -0.54 -28.66 15.71
CA GLU A 635 -0.25 -28.25 14.34
C GLU A 635 -1.52 -28.27 13.47
N ARG A 636 -2.37 -29.29 13.62
CA ARG A 636 -3.65 -29.40 12.91
C ARG A 636 -4.56 -28.22 13.22
N LEU A 637 -4.75 -27.88 14.49
CA LEU A 637 -5.58 -26.76 14.92
C LEU A 637 -5.06 -25.43 14.37
N ALA A 638 -3.74 -25.23 14.38
CA ALA A 638 -3.14 -24.03 13.82
C ALA A 638 -3.33 -23.94 12.30
N ARG A 639 -3.33 -25.07 11.58
CA ARG A 639 -3.62 -25.12 10.14
C ARG A 639 -5.09 -24.89 9.84
N TRP A 640 -6.01 -25.50 10.59
CA TRP A 640 -7.44 -25.23 10.47
C TRP A 640 -7.77 -23.77 10.78
N LEU A 641 -7.13 -23.18 11.80
CA LEU A 641 -7.32 -21.77 12.14
C LEU A 641 -6.88 -20.84 11.01
N PHE A 642 -5.73 -21.11 10.41
CA PHE A 642 -5.25 -20.39 9.22
C PHE A 642 -6.23 -20.51 8.04
N LEU A 643 -6.69 -21.73 7.73
CA LEU A 643 -7.65 -21.96 6.64
C LEU A 643 -9.01 -21.31 6.89
N ALA A 644 -9.49 -21.31 8.14
CA ALA A 644 -10.73 -20.64 8.53
C ALA A 644 -10.63 -19.11 8.42
N GLY A 645 -9.42 -18.55 8.53
CA GLY A 645 -9.13 -17.12 8.35
C GLY A 645 -8.82 -16.73 6.91
N HIS A 646 -8.79 -17.69 5.98
CA HIS A 646 -8.45 -17.43 4.59
C HIS A 646 -9.51 -16.54 3.92
N GLY A 647 -9.10 -15.33 3.55
CA GLY A 647 -9.96 -14.32 2.92
C GLY A 647 -9.97 -14.34 1.40
N GLY A 648 -9.62 -15.46 0.75
CA GLY A 648 -9.56 -15.60 -0.70
C GLY A 648 -10.93 -15.77 -1.37
N LEU A 649 -10.91 -16.31 -2.60
CA LEU A 649 -12.12 -16.51 -3.42
C LEU A 649 -12.84 -17.83 -3.13
N ASP A 650 -12.21 -18.72 -2.37
CA ASP A 650 -12.84 -19.94 -1.90
C ASP A 650 -13.86 -19.68 -0.78
N GLY A 651 -15.14 -19.68 -1.14
CA GLY A 651 -16.23 -19.54 -0.19
C GLY A 651 -16.63 -20.80 0.59
N ARG A 652 -15.92 -21.95 0.47
CA ARG A 652 -16.33 -23.21 1.11
C ARG A 652 -15.33 -23.71 2.15
N THR A 653 -14.07 -23.87 1.78
CA THR A 653 -13.08 -24.51 2.68
C THR A 653 -12.86 -23.73 3.99
N PRO A 654 -12.88 -22.38 4.00
CA PRO A 654 -12.83 -21.63 5.25
C PRO A 654 -13.99 -21.95 6.20
N PHE A 655 -15.21 -22.08 5.68
CA PHE A 655 -16.37 -22.50 6.47
C PHE A 655 -16.23 -23.94 6.99
N GLU A 656 -15.71 -24.85 6.19
CA GLU A 656 -15.45 -26.23 6.63
C GLU A 656 -14.42 -26.28 7.76
N ALA A 657 -13.32 -25.54 7.64
CA ALA A 657 -12.31 -25.41 8.68
C ALA A 657 -12.90 -24.79 9.97
N LEU A 658 -13.73 -23.75 9.84
CA LEU A 658 -14.43 -23.13 10.97
C LEU A 658 -15.40 -24.10 11.65
N ALA A 659 -16.17 -24.89 10.88
CA ALA A 659 -17.08 -25.89 11.41
C ALA A 659 -16.34 -27.00 12.19
N ARG A 660 -15.16 -27.43 11.70
CA ARG A 660 -14.29 -28.37 12.42
C ARG A 660 -13.80 -27.79 13.74
N LEU A 661 -13.38 -26.52 13.74
CA LEU A 661 -12.94 -25.82 14.97
C LEU A 661 -14.08 -25.65 15.99
N LEU A 662 -15.32 -25.42 15.54
CA LEU A 662 -16.49 -25.36 16.41
C LEU A 662 -16.92 -26.75 16.94
N SER A 663 -16.44 -27.83 16.33
CA SER A 663 -16.81 -29.21 16.66
C SER A 663 -15.75 -29.94 17.50
N LEU A 664 -14.69 -29.26 17.94
CA LEU A 664 -13.62 -29.88 18.72
C LEU A 664 -14.13 -30.46 20.04
N PRO A 665 -13.61 -31.62 20.47
CA PRO A 665 -13.72 -32.07 21.86
C PRO A 665 -13.11 -31.05 22.82
N ASP A 666 -13.65 -30.95 24.03
CA ASP A 666 -13.25 -29.97 25.04
C ASP A 666 -11.73 -29.99 25.33
N ALA A 667 -11.11 -31.19 25.31
CA ALA A 667 -9.68 -31.36 25.53
C ALA A 667 -8.80 -30.72 24.42
N GLU A 668 -9.24 -30.78 23.16
CA GLU A 668 -8.53 -30.13 22.05
C GLU A 668 -8.85 -28.64 21.99
N ALA A 669 -10.11 -28.26 22.23
CA ALA A 669 -10.52 -26.85 22.29
C ALA A 669 -9.73 -26.05 23.33
N ALA A 670 -9.28 -26.69 24.42
CA ALA A 670 -8.43 -26.10 25.44
C ALA A 670 -7.06 -25.60 24.92
N LEU A 671 -6.63 -26.05 23.73
CA LEU A 671 -5.39 -25.61 23.08
C LEU A 671 -5.55 -24.29 22.30
N LEU A 672 -6.78 -23.94 21.88
CA LEU A 672 -7.05 -22.78 21.02
C LEU A 672 -6.55 -21.44 21.58
N PRO A 673 -6.71 -21.12 22.89
CA PRO A 673 -6.19 -19.87 23.43
C PRO A 673 -4.66 -19.74 23.27
N GLY A 674 -3.94 -20.86 23.30
CA GLY A 674 -2.49 -20.89 23.13
C GLY A 674 -2.03 -20.51 21.72
N LEU A 675 -2.90 -20.72 20.72
CA LEU A 675 -2.62 -20.42 19.31
C LEU A 675 -2.72 -18.93 18.96
N LEU A 676 -3.26 -18.09 19.85
CA LEU A 676 -3.41 -16.66 19.58
C LEU A 676 -2.04 -16.00 19.38
N ALA A 677 -1.77 -15.52 18.17
CA ALA A 677 -0.63 -14.67 17.88
C ALA A 677 -1.11 -13.29 17.40
N PRO A 678 -0.70 -12.17 18.04
CA PRO A 678 -1.13 -10.83 17.64
C PRO A 678 -0.87 -10.48 16.17
N GLU A 679 0.19 -11.05 15.58
CA GLU A 679 0.58 -10.85 14.19
C GLU A 679 -0.40 -11.51 13.20
N ARG A 680 -1.12 -12.56 13.63
CA ARG A 680 -2.12 -13.24 12.78
C ARG A 680 -3.51 -12.69 13.05
N PHE A 681 -3.74 -11.48 12.53
CA PHE A 681 -4.99 -10.77 12.74
C PHE A 681 -6.23 -11.53 12.22
N ASP A 682 -6.13 -12.20 11.07
CA ASP A 682 -7.23 -12.98 10.51
C ASP A 682 -7.57 -14.20 11.37
N GLU A 683 -6.54 -14.92 11.85
CA GLU A 683 -6.69 -16.01 12.83
C GLU A 683 -7.33 -15.50 14.14
N PHE A 684 -6.98 -14.29 14.59
CA PHE A 684 -7.61 -13.65 15.75
C PHE A 684 -9.11 -13.38 15.53
N ILE A 685 -9.53 -12.92 14.36
CA ILE A 685 -10.96 -12.72 14.03
C ILE A 685 -11.72 -14.05 14.15
N VAL A 686 -11.10 -15.13 13.67
CA VAL A 686 -11.68 -16.47 13.76
C VAL A 686 -11.75 -16.95 15.21
N LEU A 687 -10.69 -16.79 16.01
CA LEU A 687 -10.70 -17.10 17.44
C LEU A 687 -11.76 -16.32 18.22
N ARG A 688 -11.99 -15.05 17.86
CA ARG A 688 -13.05 -14.22 18.46
C ARG A 688 -14.45 -14.77 18.20
N THR A 689 -14.62 -15.54 17.15
CA THR A 689 -15.87 -16.24 16.85
C THR A 689 -15.96 -17.58 17.58
N ILE A 690 -14.87 -18.36 17.62
CA ILE A 690 -14.87 -19.73 18.15
C ILE A 690 -14.83 -19.78 19.67
N LEU A 691 -13.94 -19.02 20.33
CA LEU A 691 -13.71 -19.15 21.76
C LEU A 691 -14.99 -18.89 22.60
N PRO A 692 -15.83 -17.89 22.28
CA PRO A 692 -17.08 -17.69 23.01
C PRO A 692 -18.05 -18.88 22.91
N ALA A 693 -17.98 -19.65 21.83
CA ALA A 693 -18.87 -20.78 21.58
C ALA A 693 -18.68 -21.97 22.55
N TYR A 694 -17.53 -22.03 23.24
CA TYR A 694 -17.25 -23.02 24.27
C TYR A 694 -17.57 -22.54 25.68
N GLY A 695 -17.85 -21.24 25.86
CA GLY A 695 -18.25 -20.65 27.13
C GLY A 695 -17.34 -21.02 28.30
N ARG A 696 -17.93 -21.41 29.43
CA ARG A 696 -17.21 -21.70 30.69
C ARG A 696 -16.12 -22.77 30.53
N LYS A 697 -16.24 -23.69 29.56
CA LYS A 697 -15.26 -24.77 29.33
C LYS A 697 -13.85 -24.25 29.05
N LEU A 698 -13.73 -23.08 28.41
CA LEU A 698 -12.43 -22.47 28.10
C LEU A 698 -11.99 -21.40 29.11
N ALA A 699 -12.76 -21.11 30.16
CA ALA A 699 -12.41 -20.09 31.14
C ALA A 699 -11.04 -20.35 31.80
N LYS A 700 -10.79 -21.59 32.24
CA LYS A 700 -9.51 -21.97 32.88
C LYS A 700 -8.33 -22.02 31.90
N PRO A 701 -8.42 -22.67 30.72
CA PRO A 701 -7.36 -22.59 29.70
C PRO A 701 -7.03 -21.15 29.30
N LEU A 702 -8.04 -20.31 29.08
CA LEU A 702 -7.87 -18.91 28.71
C LEU A 702 -7.18 -18.11 29.82
N ALA A 703 -7.59 -18.29 31.08
CA ALA A 703 -6.95 -17.63 32.23
C ALA A 703 -5.48 -18.07 32.39
N SER A 704 -5.16 -19.33 32.13
CA SER A 704 -3.79 -19.86 32.16
C SER A 704 -2.90 -19.22 31.09
N GLU A 705 -3.40 -19.06 29.87
CA GLU A 705 -2.68 -18.36 28.80
C GLU A 705 -2.56 -16.86 29.09
N LEU A 706 -3.62 -16.23 29.61
CA LEU A 706 -3.61 -14.81 29.99
C LEU A 706 -2.53 -14.51 31.05
N ALA A 707 -2.39 -15.37 32.06
CA ALA A 707 -1.42 -15.21 33.14
C ALA A 707 0.04 -15.30 32.67
N ARG A 708 0.30 -16.03 31.58
CA ARG A 708 1.63 -16.19 30.96
C ARG A 708 1.94 -15.15 29.88
N SER A 709 0.94 -14.36 29.49
CA SER A 709 1.05 -13.40 28.38
C SER A 709 1.35 -11.99 28.87
N THR A 710 1.96 -11.18 28.00
CA THR A 710 2.23 -9.75 28.22
C THR A 710 1.83 -8.93 26.99
N GLY A 711 1.86 -7.60 27.11
CA GLY A 711 1.65 -6.68 26.00
C GLY A 711 0.35 -6.89 25.23
N LEU A 712 0.43 -6.80 23.90
CA LEU A 712 -0.74 -6.95 23.01
C LEU A 712 -1.39 -8.33 23.11
N ARG A 713 -0.62 -9.42 23.23
CA ARG A 713 -1.20 -10.78 23.41
C ARG A 713 -2.05 -10.86 24.66
N LYS A 714 -1.58 -10.29 25.78
CA LYS A 714 -2.35 -10.23 27.03
C LYS A 714 -3.65 -9.45 26.85
N GLN A 715 -3.58 -8.30 26.17
CA GLN A 715 -4.78 -7.48 25.89
C GLN A 715 -5.79 -8.25 25.04
N LEU A 716 -5.36 -8.90 23.95
CA LEU A 716 -6.25 -9.66 23.07
C LEU A 716 -6.88 -10.87 23.79
N LEU A 717 -6.10 -11.64 24.57
CA LEU A 717 -6.62 -12.75 25.37
C LEU A 717 -7.65 -12.28 26.40
N LEU A 718 -7.37 -11.16 27.05
CA LEU A 718 -8.29 -10.56 28.02
C LEU A 718 -9.63 -10.23 27.35
N GLY A 719 -9.63 -9.71 26.13
CA GLY A 719 -10.85 -9.39 25.38
C GLY A 719 -11.82 -10.57 25.17
N PHE A 720 -11.33 -11.82 25.14
CA PHE A 720 -12.21 -13.00 25.01
C PHE A 720 -13.10 -13.24 26.24
N PHE A 721 -12.74 -12.70 27.41
CA PHE A 721 -13.58 -12.81 28.61
C PHE A 721 -14.92 -12.08 28.49
N ARG A 722 -15.10 -11.19 27.49
CA ARG A 722 -16.40 -10.58 27.17
C ARG A 722 -17.44 -11.63 26.77
N GLY A 723 -17.01 -12.71 26.14
CA GLY A 723 -17.88 -13.80 25.69
C GLY A 723 -18.30 -14.75 26.81
N LEU A 724 -17.62 -14.74 27.95
CA LEU A 724 -17.82 -15.72 29.04
C LEU A 724 -18.92 -15.30 30.03
N PRO A 725 -19.34 -16.20 30.94
CA PRO A 725 -20.22 -15.82 32.05
C PRO A 725 -19.63 -14.67 32.86
N ALA A 726 -20.48 -13.75 33.33
CA ALA A 726 -20.05 -12.51 33.97
C ALA A 726 -19.09 -12.72 35.16
N ALA A 727 -19.28 -13.79 35.94
CA ALA A 727 -18.41 -14.13 37.06
C ALA A 727 -16.96 -14.45 36.65
N GLU A 728 -16.76 -15.09 35.50
CA GLU A 728 -15.42 -15.40 34.98
C GLU A 728 -14.76 -14.12 34.44
N GLY A 729 -15.51 -13.34 33.65
CA GLY A 729 -14.97 -12.15 33.01
C GLY A 729 -14.72 -10.98 33.94
N SER A 730 -15.58 -10.76 34.94
CA SER A 730 -15.40 -9.67 35.91
C SER A 730 -14.18 -9.88 36.79
N ALA A 731 -13.89 -11.13 37.19
CA ALA A 731 -12.72 -11.46 38.00
C ALA A 731 -11.41 -11.14 37.26
N GLN A 732 -11.30 -11.53 35.99
CA GLN A 732 -10.11 -11.26 35.18
C GLN A 732 -9.97 -9.76 34.85
N ALA A 733 -11.07 -9.09 34.52
CA ALA A 733 -11.06 -7.65 34.29
C ALA A 733 -10.65 -6.87 35.55
N ALA A 734 -11.15 -7.24 36.72
CA ALA A 734 -10.76 -6.62 37.99
C ALA A 734 -9.27 -6.79 38.29
N ALA A 735 -8.71 -7.99 38.03
CA ALA A 735 -7.28 -8.25 38.17
C ALA A 735 -6.43 -7.40 37.19
N ALA A 736 -6.91 -7.26 35.95
CA ALA A 736 -6.24 -6.50 34.89
C ALA A 736 -6.32 -4.97 35.06
N TRP A 737 -7.17 -4.45 35.95
CA TRP A 737 -7.30 -3.01 36.20
C TRP A 737 -6.00 -2.34 36.67
N ARG A 738 -5.13 -3.10 37.34
CA ARG A 738 -3.83 -2.64 37.85
C ARG A 738 -2.64 -3.03 36.96
N ASP A 739 -2.89 -3.52 35.76
CA ASP A 739 -1.82 -3.89 34.83
C ASP A 739 -0.95 -2.67 34.47
N ALA A 740 0.35 -2.87 34.24
CA ALA A 740 1.25 -1.80 33.84
C ALA A 740 0.94 -1.29 32.41
N ASP A 741 0.44 -2.16 31.53
CA ASP A 741 0.06 -1.81 30.16
C ASP A 741 -1.31 -1.13 30.13
N VAL A 742 -1.36 0.11 29.63
CA VAL A 742 -2.60 0.90 29.51
C VAL A 742 -3.62 0.25 28.58
N ARG A 743 -3.17 -0.52 27.59
CA ARG A 743 -4.05 -1.24 26.65
C ARG A 743 -4.82 -2.33 27.38
N VAL A 744 -4.14 -3.05 28.26
CA VAL A 744 -4.74 -4.09 29.12
C VAL A 744 -5.76 -3.47 30.09
N ARG A 745 -5.41 -2.33 30.73
CA ARG A 745 -6.34 -1.61 31.61
C ARG A 745 -7.59 -1.12 30.88
N ARG A 746 -7.43 -0.56 29.68
CA ARG A 746 -8.54 -0.12 28.82
C ARG A 746 -9.44 -1.29 28.43
N GLU A 747 -8.86 -2.41 28.04
CA GLU A 747 -9.60 -3.62 27.69
C GLU A 747 -10.41 -4.15 28.89
N ALA A 748 -9.81 -4.15 30.09
CA ALA A 748 -10.49 -4.52 31.32
C ALA A 748 -11.74 -3.64 31.58
N ALA A 749 -11.62 -2.33 31.42
CA ALA A 749 -12.76 -1.42 31.52
C ALA A 749 -13.84 -1.73 30.47
N GLY A 750 -13.43 -2.00 29.22
CA GLY A 750 -14.33 -2.37 28.13
C GLY A 750 -15.10 -3.68 28.39
N ILE A 751 -14.46 -4.65 29.03
CA ILE A 751 -15.12 -5.90 29.45
C ILE A 751 -16.19 -5.62 30.50
N LEU A 752 -15.87 -4.87 31.55
CA LEU A 752 -16.85 -4.55 32.60
C LEU A 752 -18.04 -3.78 32.02
N ALA A 753 -17.78 -2.80 31.17
CA ALA A 753 -18.82 -2.06 30.46
C ALA A 753 -19.71 -3.00 29.63
N SER A 754 -19.11 -3.89 28.83
CA SER A 754 -19.84 -4.82 27.97
C SER A 754 -20.64 -5.87 28.75
N LEU A 755 -20.08 -6.44 29.83
CA LEU A 755 -20.72 -7.48 30.64
C LEU A 755 -21.96 -6.96 31.37
N PHE A 756 -21.96 -5.69 31.77
CA PHE A 756 -23.04 -5.06 32.54
C PHE A 756 -23.89 -4.08 31.72
N ASP A 757 -23.75 -4.09 30.39
CA ASP A 757 -24.50 -3.20 29.50
C ASP A 757 -25.98 -3.58 29.43
N ARG A 758 -26.85 -2.60 29.72
CA ARG A 758 -28.31 -2.70 29.72
C ARG A 758 -28.99 -1.82 28.68
N GLN A 759 -28.23 -1.20 27.75
CA GLN A 759 -28.83 -0.37 26.71
C GLN A 759 -29.88 -1.16 25.92
N LEU A 760 -31.03 -0.54 25.65
CA LEU A 760 -32.18 -1.15 24.98
C LEU A 760 -32.27 -0.77 23.48
N GLY A 761 -31.24 -0.10 22.95
CA GLY A 761 -31.23 0.41 21.58
C GLY A 761 -31.33 -0.67 20.51
N GLU A 762 -31.23 -0.25 19.25
CA GLU A 762 -31.31 -1.15 18.08
C GLU A 762 -30.32 -2.33 18.15
N GLU A 763 -29.16 -2.11 18.77
CA GLU A 763 -28.25 -3.15 19.22
C GLU A 763 -28.24 -3.17 20.76
N PRO A 764 -29.03 -4.04 21.42
CA PRO A 764 -29.15 -4.00 22.87
C PRO A 764 -27.84 -4.43 23.56
N GLY A 765 -27.53 -3.84 24.70
CA GLY A 765 -26.43 -4.25 25.58
C GLY A 765 -26.56 -5.72 26.00
N ARG A 766 -25.46 -6.33 26.44
CA ARG A 766 -25.40 -7.79 26.69
C ARG A 766 -26.47 -8.28 27.65
N ILE A 767 -26.75 -7.57 28.74
CA ILE A 767 -27.78 -8.00 29.71
C ILE A 767 -29.16 -7.97 29.05
N ALA A 768 -29.51 -6.86 28.38
CA ALA A 768 -30.79 -6.73 27.70
C ALA A 768 -30.97 -7.82 26.62
N PHE A 769 -29.90 -8.11 25.88
CA PHE A 769 -29.88 -9.18 24.89
C PHE A 769 -30.14 -10.58 25.51
N LEU A 770 -29.50 -10.90 26.63
CA LEU A 770 -29.70 -12.18 27.32
C LEU A 770 -31.09 -12.30 27.94
N GLU A 771 -31.61 -11.25 28.56
CA GLU A 771 -32.97 -11.19 29.11
C GLU A 771 -34.03 -11.44 28.01
N GLN A 772 -33.86 -10.79 26.85
CA GLN A 772 -34.72 -11.00 25.68
C GLN A 772 -34.63 -12.42 25.14
N THR A 773 -33.43 -12.97 25.00
CA THR A 773 -33.21 -14.34 24.52
C THR A 773 -33.86 -15.36 25.46
N LEU A 774 -33.71 -15.20 26.77
CA LEU A 774 -34.34 -16.05 27.77
C LEU A 774 -35.87 -16.01 27.68
N ALA A 775 -36.46 -14.83 27.47
CA ALA A 775 -37.90 -14.69 27.30
C ALA A 775 -38.42 -15.43 26.04
N LEU A 776 -37.64 -15.46 24.95
CA LEU A 776 -37.98 -16.21 23.73
C LEU A 776 -37.91 -17.73 23.94
N CYS A 777 -36.94 -18.20 24.71
CA CYS A 777 -36.80 -19.62 25.06
C CYS A 777 -37.90 -20.08 26.02
N GLY A 778 -38.37 -19.20 26.92
CA GLY A 778 -39.41 -19.49 27.91
C GLY A 778 -40.84 -19.37 27.39
N ARG A 779 -41.06 -19.28 26.07
CA ARG A 779 -42.41 -19.15 25.50
C ARG A 779 -43.26 -20.42 25.74
N PRO A 780 -44.57 -20.29 26.00
CA PRO A 780 -45.45 -21.43 26.31
C PRO A 780 -45.55 -22.45 25.17
N ASP A 781 -45.47 -21.99 23.93
CA ASP A 781 -45.47 -22.81 22.72
C ASP A 781 -44.17 -22.56 21.93
N PRO A 782 -43.18 -23.44 22.04
CA PRO A 782 -41.93 -23.34 21.28
C PRO A 782 -42.13 -23.46 19.76
N ALA A 783 -43.23 -24.07 19.32
CA ALA A 783 -43.57 -24.22 17.90
C ALA A 783 -44.23 -22.96 17.32
N ALA A 784 -44.68 -22.03 18.16
CA ALA A 784 -45.24 -20.76 17.70
C ALA A 784 -44.17 -19.88 17.02
N PRO A 785 -44.52 -19.17 15.93
CA PRO A 785 -43.60 -18.27 15.23
C PRO A 785 -42.93 -17.29 16.19
N VAL A 786 -41.63 -17.09 16.04
CA VAL A 786 -40.89 -16.07 16.78
C VAL A 786 -41.35 -14.69 16.29
N PRO A 787 -41.60 -13.71 17.18
CA PRO A 787 -41.95 -12.36 16.76
C PRO A 787 -40.90 -11.77 15.81
N GLU A 788 -41.34 -11.17 14.71
CA GLU A 788 -40.47 -10.62 13.65
C GLU A 788 -39.43 -9.64 14.19
N GLU A 789 -39.83 -8.74 15.10
CA GLU A 789 -38.92 -7.79 15.74
C GLU A 789 -37.79 -8.48 16.52
N ALA A 790 -38.08 -9.61 17.17
CA ALA A 790 -37.08 -10.38 17.88
C ALA A 790 -36.10 -11.09 16.93
N LEU A 791 -36.60 -11.59 15.79
CA LEU A 791 -35.76 -12.14 14.73
C LEU A 791 -34.85 -11.08 14.12
N GLN A 792 -35.36 -9.88 13.84
CA GLN A 792 -34.57 -8.77 13.34
C GLN A 792 -33.46 -8.35 14.31
N ARG A 793 -33.76 -8.28 15.61
CA ARG A 793 -32.76 -7.97 16.64
C ARG A 793 -31.69 -9.06 16.75
N LEU A 794 -32.08 -10.34 16.68
CA LEU A 794 -31.13 -11.46 16.64
C LEU A 794 -30.24 -11.41 15.40
N GLY A 795 -30.83 -11.12 14.23
CA GLY A 795 -30.11 -10.99 12.96
C GLY A 795 -29.13 -9.81 12.90
N ARG A 796 -29.21 -8.86 13.84
CA ARG A 796 -28.24 -7.75 13.97
C ARG A 796 -27.07 -8.07 14.89
N LYS A 797 -27.09 -9.19 15.62
CA LYS A 797 -25.99 -9.59 16.51
C LYS A 797 -24.86 -10.25 15.73
N PHE A 798 -23.63 -10.03 16.18
CA PHE A 798 -22.49 -10.76 15.65
C PHE A 798 -22.62 -12.24 16.00
N LEU A 799 -22.17 -13.12 15.10
CA LEU A 799 -22.16 -14.57 15.30
C LEU A 799 -21.47 -14.96 16.64
N SER A 800 -20.41 -14.25 17.03
CA SER A 800 -19.74 -14.46 18.32
C SER A 800 -20.65 -14.23 19.53
N ASP A 801 -21.58 -13.28 19.46
CA ASP A 801 -22.52 -12.98 20.55
C ASP A 801 -23.62 -14.05 20.64
N LEU A 802 -24.11 -14.52 19.49
CA LEU A 802 -25.08 -15.61 19.41
C LEU A 802 -24.47 -16.91 19.93
N LEU A 803 -23.23 -17.24 19.52
CA LEU A 803 -22.50 -18.41 20.02
C LEU A 803 -22.21 -18.30 21.52
N ALA A 804 -21.86 -17.10 22.02
CA ALA A 804 -21.66 -16.87 23.45
C ALA A 804 -22.94 -17.11 24.26
N ALA A 805 -24.10 -16.70 23.74
CA ALA A 805 -25.39 -16.94 24.38
C ALA A 805 -25.77 -18.44 24.35
N LEU A 806 -25.57 -19.11 23.21
CA LEU A 806 -25.78 -20.54 23.07
C LEU A 806 -24.93 -21.35 24.08
N ALA A 807 -23.67 -20.94 24.29
CA ALA A 807 -22.76 -21.59 25.23
C ALA A 807 -23.14 -21.45 26.71
N LEU A 808 -24.16 -20.65 27.05
CA LEU A 808 -24.73 -20.60 28.40
C LEU A 808 -25.64 -21.80 28.70
N ASP A 809 -26.16 -22.46 27.66
CA ASP A 809 -26.92 -23.70 27.81
C ASP A 809 -25.94 -24.90 27.93
N PRO A 810 -25.88 -25.58 29.08
CA PRO A 810 -25.02 -26.74 29.24
C PRO A 810 -25.41 -27.93 28.33
N ALA A 811 -26.62 -27.93 27.75
CA ALA A 811 -27.07 -28.94 26.80
C ALA A 811 -26.62 -28.68 25.35
N SER A 812 -26.05 -27.50 25.05
CA SER A 812 -25.60 -27.15 23.71
C SER A 812 -24.55 -28.12 23.17
N THR A 813 -24.79 -28.66 21.98
CA THR A 813 -23.95 -29.62 21.29
C THR A 813 -23.03 -28.95 20.26
N ALA A 814 -22.09 -29.70 19.69
CA ALA A 814 -21.32 -29.25 18.53
C ALA A 814 -22.21 -28.99 17.31
N GLU A 815 -23.24 -29.84 17.11
CA GLU A 815 -24.19 -29.71 16.02
C GLU A 815 -24.95 -28.38 16.09
N ASP A 816 -25.36 -27.94 17.29
CA ASP A 816 -26.04 -26.65 17.48
C ASP A 816 -25.15 -25.48 17.05
N ARG A 817 -23.86 -25.51 17.40
CA ARG A 817 -22.89 -24.46 17.03
C ARG A 817 -22.68 -24.39 15.52
N VAL A 818 -22.55 -25.54 14.86
CA VAL A 818 -22.39 -25.61 13.40
C VAL A 818 -23.67 -25.22 12.68
N ALA A 819 -24.83 -25.62 13.19
CA ALA A 819 -26.13 -25.24 12.64
C ALA A 819 -26.35 -23.73 12.70
N LEU A 820 -25.91 -23.07 13.78
CA LEU A 820 -25.94 -21.62 13.88
C LEU A 820 -25.02 -20.95 12.85
N LEU A 821 -23.80 -21.48 12.64
CA LEU A 821 -22.89 -21.00 11.60
C LEU A 821 -23.50 -21.09 10.19
N SER A 822 -24.20 -22.18 9.85
CA SER A 822 -24.79 -22.34 8.51
C SER A 822 -26.01 -21.43 8.25
N ARG A 823 -26.57 -20.83 9.30
CA ARG A 823 -27.75 -19.95 9.22
C ARG A 823 -27.40 -18.46 9.31
N ALA A 824 -26.21 -18.14 9.84
CA ALA A 824 -25.65 -16.80 9.91
C ALA A 824 -24.92 -16.48 8.60
#